data_AF-A0A547Q2W5-F1
#
_entry.id   AF-A0A547Q2W5-F1
#
_cell.length_a   1.000
_cell.length_b   1.000
_cell.length_c   1.000
_cell.angle_alpha   90.00
_cell.angle_beta   90.00
_cell.angle_gamma   90.00
#
_symmetry.space_group_name_H-M   'P 1'
#
loop_
_entity.id
_entity.type
_entity.pdbx_description
1 polymer ?
#
loop_
_entity_poly.entity_id
_entity_poly.type
_entity_poly.pdbx_seq_one_letter_code
_entity_poly.pdbx_strand_id
1 'polypeptide(L)'
;MAVNRPDEERIERYAGPYERWVFSPELGRPWAFPAIREGKSHYYTATLDADGVMPVSSDKVTVRVPPLYPGGAPRIVPFAFHAPKGVDKVDRIEGDREVAQLLAAVQEAEPDSAARFTVNFPVDQSAWTPDYRTDAPDSTARTRSTPPKAIVGVIDDGLPFAHPAYLDADGRTRVSHVWLQAAEARATAAVPFGREFTNDQIDALRQTHGTDTMALYREARAIDPERFEIGMTLCHPITHGSHIMGLAAGNGTGLPLDTVPDDVEIVAVQLPNTIAWDTSGFGKEMFMLSALHYVFERAGQIAQAHGLAPNALPLIVNFSYGWGASRHDGHSDMDVGIEDLISARGHATTQVLLPMGNTFENKMHGRIEPDDVTDGRFSFDWALPPGDRTSSYLEIWFPEGFDPDGWEVHLTPPLTLFDAPAILEMRADPSQKGGDPRRFVDPTIGGAHVAQLSADQNRGSRWRAMVAVIPTDYCKNEARHAPTGHWRVDLHQNAGAPLPAGEAIRVWVQRDDDPVELGSGGRQSWLVADPEQPATSGELGFVRGYGSYNGISSAPSITRVAGRQRLTGDPAKYSSAGSVVENAGTYSTDGAQPVLSVITEDGDILQGIASIGVLGGSYGRLSGTSAGSAAAARAVALNMASGQDPYHGFADAEAHRPADQPQALWHARMGEKLVPTTGG
;
A
#
# COMPACT_ATOMS: atom_id res chain seq x y z
N MET A 1 15.32 -26.14 -15.87
CA MET A 1 15.57 -27.13 -14.79
C MET A 1 15.78 -26.33 -13.52
N ALA A 2 14.91 -26.49 -12.52
CA ALA A 2 15.12 -25.89 -11.21
C ALA A 2 16.46 -26.38 -10.65
N VAL A 3 17.35 -25.46 -10.31
CA VAL A 3 18.61 -25.79 -9.66
C VAL A 3 18.25 -26.38 -8.29
N ASN A 4 18.74 -27.58 -7.97
CA ASN A 4 18.55 -28.16 -6.65
C ASN A 4 19.38 -27.34 -5.64
N ARG A 5 18.75 -26.36 -5.00
CA ARG A 5 19.40 -25.39 -4.09
C ARG A 5 19.35 -25.92 -2.63
N PRO A 6 20.40 -25.70 -1.81
CA PRO A 6 20.33 -25.90 -0.37
C PRO A 6 19.19 -25.06 0.22
N ASP A 7 18.56 -25.56 1.28
CA ASP A 7 17.37 -24.92 1.85
C ASP A 7 17.61 -23.47 2.32
N GLU A 8 18.79 -23.17 2.86
CA GLU A 8 19.18 -21.84 3.32
C GLU A 8 19.35 -20.81 2.19
N GLU A 9 19.41 -21.27 0.95
CA GLU A 9 19.54 -20.42 -0.25
C GLU A 9 18.22 -20.26 -1.02
N ARG A 10 17.14 -20.88 -0.52
CA ARG A 10 15.82 -20.87 -1.13
C ARG A 10 14.96 -19.77 -0.52
N ILE A 11 14.78 -18.66 -1.22
CA ILE A 11 13.96 -17.54 -0.74
C ILE A 11 12.53 -17.98 -0.40
N GLU A 12 12.00 -18.95 -1.15
CA GLU A 12 10.66 -19.52 -0.93
C GLU A 12 10.53 -20.32 0.37
N ARG A 13 11.63 -20.62 1.08
CA ARG A 13 11.60 -21.17 2.44
C ARG A 13 11.16 -20.10 3.45
N TYR A 14 11.56 -18.85 3.23
CA TYR A 14 11.41 -17.76 4.20
C TYR A 14 10.31 -16.76 3.84
N ALA A 15 10.03 -16.57 2.55
CA ALA A 15 9.15 -15.53 2.04
C ALA A 15 7.97 -16.08 1.21
N GLY A 16 7.00 -15.20 0.94
CA GLY A 16 5.75 -15.55 0.26
C GLY A 16 5.87 -15.75 -1.26
N PRO A 17 4.74 -16.04 -1.92
CA PRO A 17 4.70 -16.28 -3.37
C PRO A 17 5.14 -15.09 -4.23
N TYR A 18 4.88 -13.85 -3.80
CA TYR A 18 5.30 -12.64 -4.51
C TYR A 18 6.83 -12.52 -4.53
N GLU A 19 7.46 -12.73 -3.37
CA GLU A 19 8.89 -12.61 -3.21
C GLU A 19 9.63 -13.68 -4.02
N ARG A 20 9.11 -14.91 -4.04
CA ARG A 20 9.61 -15.94 -4.94
C ARG A 20 9.56 -15.47 -6.40
N TRP A 21 8.43 -14.95 -6.86
CA TRP A 21 8.28 -14.49 -8.24
C TRP A 21 9.25 -13.36 -8.58
N VAL A 22 9.36 -12.37 -7.71
CA VAL A 22 10.04 -11.10 -7.98
C VAL A 22 11.57 -11.18 -7.76
N PHE A 23 12.04 -12.04 -6.85
CA PHE A 23 13.48 -12.16 -6.59
C PHE A 23 14.16 -13.31 -7.35
N SER A 24 13.42 -14.29 -7.89
CA SER A 24 14.03 -15.40 -8.64
C SER A 24 14.31 -15.06 -10.12
N PRO A 25 15.58 -15.15 -10.59
CA PRO A 25 15.97 -14.84 -11.98
C PRO A 25 15.22 -15.65 -13.05
N GLU A 26 14.94 -16.92 -12.77
CA GLU A 26 14.24 -17.84 -13.66
C GLU A 26 12.73 -17.55 -13.77
N LEU A 27 12.18 -16.74 -12.87
CA LEU A 27 10.76 -16.35 -12.83
C LEU A 27 10.61 -14.89 -13.25
N GLY A 28 9.97 -14.07 -12.42
CA GLY A 28 9.54 -12.70 -12.69
C GLY A 28 10.61 -11.62 -12.52
N ARG A 29 11.74 -11.89 -11.84
CA ARG A 29 12.78 -10.89 -11.56
C ARG A 29 13.23 -10.05 -12.75
N PRO A 30 13.39 -10.60 -13.98
CA PRO A 30 13.80 -9.77 -15.11
C PRO A 30 12.83 -8.64 -15.48
N TRP A 31 11.58 -8.74 -15.02
CA TRP A 31 10.53 -7.74 -15.20
C TRP A 31 10.12 -7.06 -13.90
N ALA A 32 10.84 -7.31 -12.81
CA ALA A 32 10.70 -6.54 -11.59
C ALA A 32 11.13 -5.08 -11.80
N PHE A 33 10.75 -4.22 -10.87
CA PHE A 33 11.16 -2.82 -10.88
C PHE A 33 12.69 -2.67 -10.87
N PRO A 34 13.23 -1.56 -11.42
CA PRO A 34 14.67 -1.33 -11.50
C PRO A 34 15.42 -1.54 -10.17
N ALA A 35 14.83 -1.13 -9.04
CA ALA A 35 15.41 -1.32 -7.71
C ALA A 35 15.74 -2.78 -7.38
N ILE A 36 14.93 -3.74 -7.85
CA ILE A 36 15.12 -5.18 -7.64
C ILE A 36 15.83 -5.83 -8.83
N ARG A 37 15.41 -5.51 -10.06
CA ARG A 37 15.96 -6.07 -11.30
C ARG A 37 17.43 -5.74 -11.48
N GLU A 38 17.80 -4.48 -11.28
CA GLU A 38 19.14 -3.95 -11.51
C GLU A 38 19.96 -3.87 -10.22
N GLY A 39 19.37 -4.29 -9.10
CA GLY A 39 19.80 -4.04 -7.72
C GLY A 39 21.30 -4.24 -7.50
N LYS A 40 22.01 -3.11 -7.41
CA LYS A 40 23.37 -2.99 -6.87
C LYS A 40 23.38 -2.77 -5.35
N SER A 41 22.19 -2.72 -4.72
CA SER A 41 22.08 -2.43 -3.29
C SER A 41 22.28 -3.71 -2.47
N HIS A 42 23.07 -3.57 -1.40
CA HIS A 42 23.31 -4.59 -0.39
C HIS A 42 22.44 -4.37 0.86
N TYR A 43 21.46 -3.46 0.80
CA TYR A 43 20.59 -3.09 1.92
C TYR A 43 19.15 -3.51 1.61
N TYR A 44 18.72 -4.57 2.27
CA TYR A 44 17.40 -5.17 2.12
C TYR A 44 16.46 -4.69 3.20
N THR A 45 15.17 -4.91 2.97
CA THR A 45 14.12 -4.53 3.90
C THR A 45 13.07 -5.63 3.98
N ALA A 46 12.43 -5.75 5.13
CA ALA A 46 11.36 -6.72 5.34
C ALA A 46 10.44 -6.31 6.48
N THR A 47 9.27 -6.94 6.55
CA THR A 47 8.49 -7.04 7.79
C THR A 47 8.75 -8.39 8.43
N LEU A 48 8.73 -8.41 9.77
CA LEU A 48 8.77 -9.62 10.58
C LEU A 48 7.43 -9.76 11.29
N ASP A 49 6.74 -10.87 11.06
CA ASP A 49 5.59 -11.31 11.84
C ASP A 49 6.02 -12.49 12.71
N ALA A 50 6.23 -12.22 14.00
CA ALA A 50 6.71 -13.19 14.97
C ALA A 50 6.19 -12.90 16.38
N ASP A 51 4.91 -12.51 16.49
CA ASP A 51 4.19 -12.33 17.76
C ASP A 51 4.95 -11.50 18.82
N GLY A 52 5.44 -10.32 18.42
CA GLY A 52 6.14 -9.40 19.32
C GLY A 52 7.61 -9.73 19.56
N VAL A 53 8.23 -10.58 18.73
CA VAL A 53 9.67 -10.77 18.70
C VAL A 53 10.33 -9.71 17.82
N MET A 54 11.35 -9.04 18.35
CA MET A 54 12.15 -8.07 17.61
C MET A 54 13.25 -8.76 16.79
N PRO A 55 13.55 -8.31 15.56
CA PRO A 55 14.68 -8.83 14.79
C PRO A 55 15.99 -8.38 15.44
N VAL A 56 16.99 -9.27 15.46
CA VAL A 56 18.27 -9.03 16.15
C VAL A 56 19.46 -9.09 15.19
N SER A 57 20.47 -8.26 15.45
CA SER A 57 21.74 -8.36 14.72
C SER A 57 22.57 -9.54 15.24
N SER A 58 23.35 -10.15 14.35
CA SER A 58 24.31 -11.22 14.66
C SER A 58 25.66 -10.94 14.00
N ASP A 59 26.60 -11.89 14.09
CA ASP A 59 27.86 -11.86 13.36
C ASP A 59 27.69 -12.00 11.83
N LYS A 60 26.50 -12.44 11.38
CA LYS A 60 26.15 -12.69 9.97
C LYS A 60 25.22 -11.65 9.36
N VAL A 61 24.47 -10.90 10.17
CA VAL A 61 23.53 -9.88 9.69
C VAL A 61 23.49 -8.67 10.62
N THR A 62 23.48 -7.48 10.02
CA THR A 62 23.18 -6.23 10.74
C THR A 62 21.72 -5.86 10.48
N VAL A 63 20.96 -5.63 11.54
CA VAL A 63 19.54 -5.26 11.53
C VAL A 63 19.36 -3.83 12.04
N ARG A 64 18.42 -3.11 11.44
CA ARG A 64 17.92 -1.81 11.91
C ARG A 64 16.41 -1.76 11.87
N VAL A 65 15.83 -1.31 12.97
CA VAL A 65 14.40 -1.05 13.09
C VAL A 65 14.21 0.46 13.03
N PRO A 66 13.19 1.00 12.32
CA PRO A 66 12.88 2.43 12.33
C PRO A 66 12.44 2.90 13.73
N PRO A 67 12.30 4.22 13.97
CA PRO A 67 11.68 4.72 15.19
C PRO A 67 10.28 4.13 15.36
N LEU A 68 10.11 3.25 16.36
CA LEU A 68 8.82 2.64 16.67
C LEU A 68 8.09 3.47 17.73
N TYR A 69 6.79 3.67 17.54
CA TYR A 69 5.92 4.19 18.58
C TYR A 69 6.02 3.32 19.87
N PRO A 70 6.23 3.93 21.06
CA PRO A 70 6.40 3.20 22.31
C PRO A 70 5.12 2.45 22.73
N GLY A 71 5.27 1.23 23.25
CA GLY A 71 4.13 0.42 23.69
C GLY A 71 4.38 -1.09 23.84
N GLY A 72 5.58 -1.57 23.53
CA GLY A 72 5.92 -2.99 23.42
C GLY A 72 6.40 -3.30 22.00
N ALA A 73 6.78 -4.55 21.74
CA ALA A 73 7.11 -4.99 20.38
C ALA A 73 5.80 -5.17 19.59
N PRO A 74 5.65 -4.54 18.41
CA PRO A 74 4.46 -4.72 17.58
C PRO A 74 4.41 -6.15 17.03
N ARG A 75 3.23 -6.63 16.65
CA ARG A 75 3.10 -7.97 16.05
C ARG A 75 3.84 -8.06 14.71
N ILE A 76 3.76 -6.97 13.94
CA ILE A 76 4.46 -6.80 12.66
C ILE A 76 5.55 -5.74 12.84
N VAL A 77 6.82 -6.15 12.72
CA VAL A 77 7.98 -5.27 12.90
C VAL A 77 8.60 -4.95 11.55
N PRO A 78 8.55 -3.69 11.06
CA PRO A 78 9.33 -3.29 9.89
C PRO A 78 10.83 -3.21 10.25
N PHE A 79 11.70 -3.71 9.39
CA PHE A 79 13.15 -3.60 9.60
C PHE A 79 13.93 -3.60 8.27
N ALA A 80 15.15 -3.07 8.34
CA ALA A 80 16.13 -3.13 7.28
C ALA A 80 17.33 -3.97 7.72
N PHE A 81 17.99 -4.65 6.78
CA PHE A 81 19.07 -5.57 7.08
C PHE A 81 20.10 -5.66 5.96
N HIS A 82 21.33 -6.00 6.31
CA HIS A 82 22.42 -6.19 5.36
C HIS A 82 23.53 -7.09 5.91
N ALA A 83 24.40 -7.57 5.02
CA ALA A 83 25.61 -8.30 5.39
C ALA A 83 26.62 -7.38 6.13
N PRO A 84 27.27 -7.84 7.23
CA PRO A 84 28.30 -7.08 7.93
C PRO A 84 29.51 -6.74 7.04
N LYS A 85 30.17 -5.61 7.32
CA LYS A 85 31.37 -5.18 6.56
C LYS A 85 32.49 -6.22 6.65
N GLY A 86 32.99 -6.69 5.51
CA GLY A 86 34.16 -7.57 5.43
C GLY A 86 33.84 -9.07 5.29
N VAL A 87 32.56 -9.46 5.28
CA VAL A 87 32.12 -10.76 4.77
C VAL A 87 32.19 -10.70 3.24
N ASP A 88 32.84 -11.68 2.63
CA ASP A 88 33.45 -11.57 1.29
C ASP A 88 32.54 -11.04 0.18
N LYS A 89 33.14 -10.16 -0.63
CA LYS A 89 32.71 -9.73 -1.97
C LYS A 89 32.81 -10.91 -2.95
N VAL A 90 31.94 -11.91 -2.81
CA VAL A 90 31.82 -12.95 -3.84
C VAL A 90 30.95 -12.40 -4.96
N ASP A 91 31.64 -11.98 -6.02
CA ASP A 91 31.06 -11.71 -7.32
C ASP A 91 29.97 -12.74 -7.69
N ARG A 92 28.77 -12.26 -8.02
CA ARG A 92 27.66 -13.00 -8.69
C ARG A 92 26.88 -14.03 -7.86
N ILE A 93 26.69 -13.86 -6.56
CA ILE A 93 25.58 -14.57 -5.89
C ILE A 93 24.26 -13.95 -6.40
N GLU A 94 23.38 -14.80 -6.96
CA GLU A 94 22.03 -14.40 -7.40
C GLU A 94 21.32 -13.72 -6.21
N GLY A 95 20.86 -12.47 -6.38
CA GLY A 95 20.40 -11.63 -5.24
C GLY A 95 19.28 -12.22 -4.37
N ASP A 96 18.56 -13.24 -4.81
CA ASP A 96 17.62 -14.02 -3.98
C ASP A 96 18.33 -14.89 -2.93
N ARG A 97 19.48 -15.48 -3.27
CA ARG A 97 20.27 -16.32 -2.36
C ARG A 97 20.86 -15.51 -1.22
N GLU A 98 21.38 -14.32 -1.50
CA GLU A 98 21.90 -13.41 -0.47
C GLU A 98 20.79 -13.02 0.53
N VAL A 99 19.61 -12.66 0.01
CA VAL A 99 18.44 -12.36 0.84
C VAL A 99 18.06 -13.55 1.72
N ALA A 100 17.95 -14.75 1.15
CA ALA A 100 17.60 -15.96 1.89
C ALA A 100 18.59 -16.26 3.04
N GLN A 101 19.89 -16.16 2.77
CA GLN A 101 20.94 -16.37 3.78
C GLN A 101 20.89 -15.34 4.90
N LEU A 102 20.64 -14.07 4.58
CA LEU A 102 20.51 -13.02 5.57
C LEU A 102 19.26 -13.19 6.43
N LEU A 103 18.11 -13.52 5.84
CA LEU A 103 16.88 -13.78 6.59
C LEU A 103 17.03 -14.94 7.57
N ALA A 104 17.69 -16.03 7.16
CA ALA A 104 18.01 -17.15 8.04
C ALA A 104 18.82 -16.72 9.28
N ALA A 105 19.64 -15.66 9.15
CA ALA A 105 20.48 -15.13 10.21
C ALA A 105 19.79 -14.10 11.13
N VAL A 106 18.66 -13.49 10.73
CA VAL A 106 17.95 -12.42 11.49
C VAL A 106 17.39 -12.91 12.83
N GLN A 107 17.24 -14.23 13.00
CA GLN A 107 16.70 -14.83 14.23
C GLN A 107 17.48 -16.05 14.74
N GLU A 108 18.68 -16.35 14.20
CA GLU A 108 19.38 -17.63 14.43
C GLU A 108 18.43 -18.83 14.23
N ALA A 109 17.69 -18.82 13.11
CA ALA A 109 16.48 -19.59 12.86
C ALA A 109 16.47 -21.00 13.48
N GLU A 110 15.72 -21.16 14.58
CA GLU A 110 15.10 -22.45 14.91
C GLU A 110 14.34 -22.89 13.64
N PRO A 111 14.66 -24.05 13.03
CA PRO A 111 14.08 -24.48 11.75
C PRO A 111 12.54 -24.56 11.74
N ASP A 112 11.94 -24.63 12.93
CA ASP A 112 10.50 -24.73 13.18
C ASP A 112 9.90 -23.42 13.73
N SER A 113 10.60 -22.28 13.63
CA SER A 113 10.07 -20.97 14.02
C SER A 113 8.84 -20.61 13.17
N ALA A 114 7.78 -20.14 13.85
CA ALA A 114 6.58 -19.59 13.21
C ALA A 114 6.79 -18.18 12.63
N ALA A 115 8.01 -17.64 12.69
CA ALA A 115 8.33 -16.32 12.15
C ALA A 115 8.13 -16.26 10.63
N ARG A 116 7.43 -15.23 10.18
CA ARG A 116 7.16 -14.94 8.77
C ARG A 116 7.90 -13.68 8.36
N PHE A 117 8.55 -13.72 7.21
CA PHE A 117 9.22 -12.58 6.62
C PHE A 117 8.53 -12.21 5.32
N THR A 118 8.24 -10.93 5.14
CA THR A 118 7.84 -10.38 3.83
C THR A 118 8.97 -9.50 3.33
N VAL A 119 9.63 -9.91 2.25
CA VAL A 119 10.77 -9.16 1.70
C VAL A 119 10.24 -8.00 0.87
N ASN A 120 10.80 -6.83 1.14
CA ASN A 120 10.39 -5.57 0.57
C ASN A 120 11.48 -4.98 -0.34
N PHE A 121 11.17 -3.88 -1.02
CA PHE A 121 12.10 -3.15 -1.87
C PHE A 121 13.41 -2.79 -1.11
N PRO A 122 14.57 -2.88 -1.76
CA PRO A 122 15.83 -2.54 -1.11
C PRO A 122 15.94 -1.03 -0.87
N VAL A 123 16.79 -0.64 0.09
CA VAL A 123 17.17 0.77 0.31
C VAL A 123 18.34 1.11 -0.61
N ASP A 124 18.32 2.25 -1.28
CA ASP A 124 19.50 2.72 -2.01
C ASP A 124 20.70 2.92 -1.07
N GLN A 125 21.89 2.48 -1.48
CA GLN A 125 23.10 2.56 -0.65
C GLN A 125 23.37 3.98 -0.12
N SER A 126 23.04 4.99 -0.90
CA SER A 126 23.27 6.38 -0.53
C SER A 126 22.23 6.94 0.45
N ALA A 127 21.07 6.30 0.55
CA ALA A 127 20.07 6.56 1.57
C ALA A 127 20.37 5.80 2.87
N TRP A 128 21.33 4.88 2.90
CA TRP A 128 21.67 4.16 4.13
C TRP A 128 22.42 5.06 5.13
N THR A 129 21.88 5.24 6.33
CA THR A 129 22.52 6.07 7.38
C THR A 129 23.77 5.37 7.93
N PRO A 130 24.99 5.93 7.86
CA PRO A 130 26.16 5.21 8.38
C PRO A 130 26.12 4.94 9.89
N ASP A 131 25.80 5.96 10.70
CA ASP A 131 25.73 5.92 12.17
C ASP A 131 24.28 6.19 12.62
N TYR A 132 23.48 5.12 12.66
CA TYR A 132 22.07 5.20 13.07
C TYR A 132 21.94 5.22 14.59
N ARG A 133 21.32 6.28 15.14
CA ARG A 133 21.15 6.48 16.59
C ARG A 133 19.72 6.92 16.91
N THR A 134 18.93 6.04 17.51
CA THR A 134 17.56 6.33 17.94
C THR A 134 17.48 7.32 19.10
N ASP A 135 18.55 7.41 19.89
CA ASP A 135 18.65 8.21 21.11
C ASP A 135 19.35 9.55 20.90
N ALA A 136 19.92 9.80 19.72
CA ALA A 136 20.50 11.09 19.37
C ALA A 136 19.36 12.04 19.00
N PRO A 137 18.91 12.95 19.89
CA PRO A 137 17.92 13.93 19.50
C PRO A 137 18.59 14.77 18.40
N ASP A 138 17.91 14.98 17.27
CA ASP A 138 18.30 16.09 16.41
C ASP A 138 17.98 17.36 17.22
N SER A 139 18.98 17.85 17.98
CA SER A 139 18.90 18.93 18.98
C SER A 139 18.46 20.29 18.40
N THR A 140 18.05 20.27 17.14
CA THR A 140 17.59 21.38 16.32
C THR A 140 16.07 21.45 16.20
N ALA A 141 15.29 20.49 16.74
CA ALA A 141 13.83 20.63 16.72
C ALA A 141 13.37 21.73 17.70
N ARG A 142 12.76 22.80 17.18
CA ARG A 142 12.16 23.86 17.99
C ARG A 142 10.86 23.35 18.61
N THR A 143 10.81 23.33 19.94
CA THR A 143 9.55 23.19 20.67
C THR A 143 8.78 24.51 20.65
N ARG A 144 7.48 24.46 20.35
CA ARG A 144 6.63 25.65 20.39
C ARG A 144 6.41 26.14 21.83
N SER A 145 5.96 27.38 22.00
CA SER A 145 5.70 27.96 23.32
C SER A 145 4.47 27.36 24.01
N THR A 146 3.52 26.85 23.22
CA THR A 146 2.30 26.18 23.70
C THR A 146 2.13 24.84 23.01
N PRO A 147 1.49 23.85 23.66
CA PRO A 147 1.21 22.57 23.03
C PRO A 147 0.29 22.77 21.81
N PRO A 148 0.54 22.06 20.69
CA PRO A 148 -0.37 22.12 19.55
C PRO A 148 -1.73 21.51 19.92
N LYS A 149 -2.80 21.98 19.28
CA LYS A 149 -4.15 21.44 19.49
C LYS A 149 -4.41 20.15 18.73
N ALA A 150 -3.69 19.92 17.64
CA ALA A 150 -3.71 18.68 16.88
C ALA A 150 -2.41 18.54 16.06
N ILE A 151 -2.16 17.31 15.59
CA ILE A 151 -1.07 16.97 14.68
C ILE A 151 -1.67 16.31 13.45
N VAL A 152 -1.29 16.77 12.26
CA VAL A 152 -1.64 16.14 10.98
C VAL A 152 -0.42 15.39 10.43
N GLY A 153 -0.57 14.07 10.32
CA GLY A 153 0.37 13.18 9.64
C GLY A 153 0.05 13.12 8.14
N VAL A 154 1.05 13.30 7.27
CA VAL A 154 0.89 13.10 5.82
C VAL A 154 1.97 12.16 5.30
N ILE A 155 1.56 11.02 4.75
CA ILE A 155 2.46 10.04 4.13
C ILE A 155 2.15 10.00 2.63
N ASP A 156 3.07 10.50 1.80
CA ASP A 156 2.87 10.68 0.35
C ASP A 156 4.22 10.67 -0.44
N ASP A 157 4.23 11.00 -1.73
CA ASP A 157 5.44 11.28 -2.54
C ASP A 157 5.50 12.73 -3.02
N GLY A 158 6.71 13.23 -3.33
CA GLY A 158 6.87 14.59 -3.86
C GLY A 158 6.28 15.67 -2.94
N LEU A 159 6.57 15.64 -1.65
CA LEU A 159 6.03 16.53 -0.63
C LEU A 159 6.76 17.89 -0.61
N PRO A 160 6.08 19.02 -0.91
CA PRO A 160 6.72 20.33 -0.92
C PRO A 160 6.82 20.92 0.50
N PHE A 161 7.56 20.29 1.39
CA PHE A 161 7.59 20.61 2.83
C PHE A 161 8.00 22.05 3.18
N ALA A 162 8.60 22.81 2.25
CA ALA A 162 8.98 24.21 2.44
C ALA A 162 7.94 25.21 1.86
N HIS A 163 6.79 24.72 1.38
CA HIS A 163 5.76 25.54 0.73
C HIS A 163 5.22 26.64 1.67
N PRO A 164 4.97 27.88 1.18
CA PRO A 164 4.39 28.97 1.96
C PRO A 164 3.03 28.67 2.62
N ALA A 165 2.32 27.66 2.13
CA ALA A 165 1.03 27.22 2.67
C ALA A 165 1.15 26.60 4.07
N TYR A 166 2.36 26.17 4.44
CA TYR A 166 2.62 25.52 5.71
C TYR A 166 3.23 26.49 6.72
N LEU A 167 3.18 27.79 6.49
CA LEU A 167 3.65 28.78 7.45
C LEU A 167 2.55 29.15 8.45
N ASP A 168 2.97 29.53 9.64
CA ASP A 168 2.14 30.24 10.62
C ASP A 168 2.14 31.75 10.37
N ALA A 169 1.39 32.50 11.18
CA ALA A 169 1.30 33.95 11.07
C ALA A 169 2.64 34.69 11.28
N ASP A 170 3.62 34.05 11.94
CA ASP A 170 4.97 34.60 12.14
C ASP A 170 5.93 34.25 10.98
N GLY A 171 5.44 33.55 9.95
CA GLY A 171 6.21 33.16 8.77
C GLY A 171 7.13 31.96 9.00
N ARG A 172 6.95 31.24 10.12
CA ARG A 172 7.68 30.04 10.51
C ARG A 172 6.93 28.80 10.07
N THR A 173 7.64 27.70 9.81
CA THR A 173 6.97 26.47 9.37
C THR A 173 6.12 25.81 10.47
N ARG A 174 4.96 25.29 10.06
CA ARG A 174 4.09 24.35 10.79
C ARG A 174 4.51 22.90 10.57
N VAL A 175 5.38 22.63 9.59
CA VAL A 175 6.02 21.31 9.43
C VAL A 175 7.03 21.13 10.55
N SER A 176 6.64 20.32 11.53
CA SER A 176 7.45 19.95 12.69
C SER A 176 8.61 19.07 12.26
N HIS A 177 8.29 18.01 11.50
CA HIS A 177 9.24 17.02 11.01
C HIS A 177 8.84 16.55 9.61
N VAL A 178 9.84 16.30 8.76
CA VAL A 178 9.66 15.58 7.49
C VAL A 178 10.75 14.52 7.31
N TRP A 179 10.36 13.29 7.02
CA TRP A 179 11.29 12.21 6.67
C TRP A 179 11.22 11.91 5.17
N LEU A 180 12.32 12.14 4.46
CA LEU A 180 12.50 11.77 3.07
C LEU A 180 13.20 10.41 3.02
N GLN A 181 12.44 9.32 2.86
CA GLN A 181 12.96 7.95 3.03
C GLN A 181 14.05 7.55 2.03
N ALA A 182 14.05 8.15 0.84
CA ALA A 182 15.04 7.86 -0.21
C ALA A 182 16.15 8.93 -0.36
N ALA A 183 16.11 10.01 0.44
CA ALA A 183 17.09 11.08 0.33
C ALA A 183 18.47 10.62 0.78
N GLU A 184 19.51 11.25 0.23
CA GLU A 184 20.88 10.98 0.68
C GLU A 184 21.02 11.16 2.19
N ALA A 185 21.47 10.11 2.87
CA ALA A 185 21.56 10.10 4.32
C ALA A 185 22.69 11.00 4.83
N ARG A 186 22.48 11.56 6.02
CA ARG A 186 23.55 12.18 6.80
C ARG A 186 24.43 11.09 7.43
N ALA A 187 25.67 11.46 7.79
CA ALA A 187 26.60 10.55 8.45
C ALA A 187 26.03 9.92 9.73
N THR A 188 25.34 10.73 10.54
CA THR A 188 24.61 10.33 11.74
C THR A 188 23.16 10.81 11.62
N ALA A 189 22.17 9.96 11.93
CA ALA A 189 20.76 10.32 11.89
C ALA A 189 19.90 9.47 12.85
N ALA A 190 18.72 10.00 13.19
CA ALA A 190 17.70 9.34 14.01
C ALA A 190 16.71 8.46 13.20
N VAL A 191 16.92 8.36 11.89
CA VAL A 191 16.23 7.44 10.98
C VAL A 191 17.23 6.47 10.37
N PRO A 192 16.85 5.20 10.10
CA PRO A 192 17.79 4.16 9.65
C PRO A 192 18.25 4.35 8.20
N PHE A 193 17.45 5.06 7.42
CA PHE A 193 17.70 5.42 6.04
C PHE A 193 16.98 6.73 5.69
N GLY A 194 17.38 7.33 4.57
CA GLY A 194 16.85 8.60 4.13
C GLY A 194 17.40 9.77 4.94
N ARG A 195 16.64 10.86 4.94
CA ARG A 195 16.99 12.08 5.66
C ARG A 195 15.77 12.69 6.35
N GLU A 196 15.94 13.03 7.62
CA GLU A 196 14.96 13.79 8.41
C GLU A 196 15.33 15.28 8.42
N PHE A 197 14.30 16.12 8.37
CA PHE A 197 14.40 17.56 8.62
C PHE A 197 13.44 17.97 9.73
N THR A 198 13.95 18.77 10.66
CA THR A 198 13.17 19.44 11.71
C THR A 198 12.70 20.81 11.26
N ASN A 199 11.74 21.39 11.98
CA ASN A 199 11.21 22.73 11.71
C ASN A 199 12.29 23.84 11.60
N ASP A 200 13.30 23.88 12.48
CA ASP A 200 14.37 24.88 12.39
C ASP A 200 15.26 24.65 11.17
N GLN A 201 15.51 23.40 10.79
CA GLN A 201 16.28 23.09 9.58
C GLN A 201 15.51 23.55 8.32
N ILE A 202 14.20 23.35 8.29
CA ILE A 202 13.33 23.84 7.21
C ILE A 202 13.34 25.38 7.17
N ASP A 203 13.16 26.03 8.32
CA ASP A 203 13.20 27.50 8.40
C ASP A 203 14.57 28.07 7.99
N ALA A 204 15.67 27.42 8.39
CA ALA A 204 17.03 27.82 8.01
C ALA A 204 17.25 27.68 6.50
N LEU A 205 16.80 26.58 5.90
CA LEU A 205 16.81 26.39 4.45
C LEU A 205 16.02 27.49 3.74
N ARG A 206 14.81 27.83 4.23
CA ARG A 206 13.99 28.91 3.68
C ARG A 206 14.65 30.28 3.81
N GLN A 207 15.33 30.55 4.91
CA GLN A 207 16.09 31.80 5.11
C GLN A 207 17.27 31.91 4.15
N THR A 208 18.00 30.81 3.93
CA THR A 208 19.16 30.76 3.03
C THR A 208 18.76 30.96 1.57
N HIS A 209 17.68 30.31 1.11
CA HIS A 209 17.29 30.29 -0.31
C HIS A 209 16.19 31.30 -0.67
N GLY A 210 15.54 31.91 0.32
CA GLY A 210 14.48 32.89 0.10
C GLY A 210 13.35 32.33 -0.77
N THR A 211 13.15 32.94 -1.94
CA THR A 211 12.11 32.52 -2.91
C THR A 211 12.57 31.41 -3.85
N ASP A 212 13.85 31.03 -3.87
CA ASP A 212 14.35 29.94 -4.71
C ASP A 212 14.08 28.57 -4.08
N THR A 213 12.81 28.17 -4.14
CA THR A 213 12.33 26.91 -3.57
C THR A 213 12.98 25.68 -4.23
N MET A 214 13.40 25.79 -5.49
CA MET A 214 14.07 24.69 -6.19
C MET A 214 15.52 24.52 -5.73
N ALA A 215 16.27 25.61 -5.52
CA ALA A 215 17.59 25.54 -4.89
C ALA A 215 17.51 24.93 -3.49
N LEU A 216 16.49 25.31 -2.71
CA LEU A 216 16.21 24.73 -1.40
C LEU A 216 16.05 23.22 -1.46
N TYR A 217 15.17 22.70 -2.34
CA TYR A 217 14.93 21.26 -2.42
C TYR A 217 16.15 20.47 -2.94
N ARG A 218 17.00 21.08 -3.78
CA ARG A 218 18.29 20.47 -4.18
C ARG A 218 19.26 20.38 -3.00
N GLU A 219 19.39 21.44 -2.19
CA GLU A 219 20.23 21.40 -0.98
C GLU A 219 19.71 20.39 0.05
N ALA A 220 18.38 20.29 0.16
CA ALA A 220 17.73 19.30 1.01
C ALA A 220 17.88 17.85 0.50
N ARG A 221 18.43 17.63 -0.70
CA ARG A 221 18.46 16.31 -1.37
C ARG A 221 17.06 15.72 -1.60
N ALA A 222 16.07 16.60 -1.75
CA ALA A 222 14.70 16.25 -2.12
C ALA A 222 14.48 16.27 -3.65
N ILE A 223 15.48 16.73 -4.41
CA ILE A 223 15.56 16.66 -5.87
C ILE A 223 16.97 16.17 -6.22
N ASP A 224 17.06 15.05 -6.92
CA ASP A 224 18.31 14.49 -7.41
C ASP A 224 18.06 13.65 -8.70
N PRO A 225 18.44 14.15 -9.89
CA PRO A 225 18.21 13.43 -11.15
C PRO A 225 19.05 12.16 -11.28
N GLU A 226 20.14 12.02 -10.52
CA GLU A 226 21.00 10.83 -10.58
C GLU A 226 20.46 9.69 -9.71
N ARG A 227 19.44 9.96 -8.89
CA ARG A 227 18.88 9.01 -7.93
C ARG A 227 17.40 8.82 -8.17
N PHE A 228 17.05 7.75 -8.90
CA PHE A 228 15.67 7.46 -9.31
C PHE A 228 14.65 7.50 -8.15
N GLU A 229 15.01 6.98 -6.98
CA GLU A 229 14.12 6.90 -5.81
C GLU A 229 13.70 8.26 -5.20
N ILE A 230 14.40 9.35 -5.54
CA ILE A 230 14.00 10.74 -5.23
C ILE A 230 13.66 11.50 -6.51
N GLY A 231 14.56 11.42 -7.50
CA GLY A 231 14.35 11.89 -8.85
C GLY A 231 14.08 13.38 -8.93
N MET A 232 13.26 13.74 -9.92
CA MET A 232 12.90 15.11 -10.26
C MET A 232 11.44 15.43 -9.94
N THR A 233 10.77 14.60 -9.12
CA THR A 233 9.32 14.69 -8.85
C THR A 233 8.90 16.09 -8.39
N LEU A 234 9.64 16.69 -7.45
CA LEU A 234 9.40 18.06 -6.97
C LEU A 234 9.72 19.17 -8.00
N CYS A 235 10.26 18.86 -9.18
CA CYS A 235 10.35 19.84 -10.27
C CYS A 235 9.04 19.97 -11.05
N HIS A 236 8.08 19.06 -10.86
CA HIS A 236 6.77 19.18 -11.49
C HIS A 236 5.96 20.33 -10.85
N PRO A 237 5.15 21.07 -11.63
CA PRO A 237 4.31 22.12 -11.07
C PRO A 237 3.35 21.62 -9.98
N ILE A 238 2.88 20.38 -10.13
CA ILE A 238 1.96 19.66 -9.26
C ILE A 238 2.49 18.25 -9.11
N THR A 239 2.58 17.77 -7.87
CA THR A 239 2.83 16.36 -7.53
C THR A 239 1.62 15.80 -6.79
N HIS A 240 1.53 14.47 -6.67
CA HIS A 240 0.49 13.86 -5.85
C HIS A 240 0.59 14.37 -4.41
N GLY A 241 1.76 14.31 -3.76
CA GLY A 241 1.91 14.82 -2.39
C GLY A 241 1.78 16.33 -2.23
N SER A 242 2.07 17.17 -3.23
CA SER A 242 1.73 18.59 -3.12
C SER A 242 0.23 18.79 -2.99
N HIS A 243 -0.54 18.03 -3.78
CA HIS A 243 -1.99 18.09 -3.79
C HIS A 243 -2.57 17.55 -2.48
N ILE A 244 -2.11 16.38 -2.04
CA ILE A 244 -2.55 15.70 -0.81
C ILE A 244 -2.20 16.51 0.45
N MET A 245 -0.92 16.88 0.62
CA MET A 245 -0.49 17.66 1.79
C MET A 245 -1.14 19.04 1.84
N GLY A 246 -1.41 19.64 0.66
CA GLY A 246 -2.16 20.88 0.54
C GLY A 246 -3.60 20.77 1.05
N LEU A 247 -4.32 19.71 0.65
CA LEU A 247 -5.68 19.46 1.11
C LEU A 247 -5.73 19.18 2.61
N ALA A 248 -4.85 18.30 3.09
CA ALA A 248 -4.81 17.87 4.48
C ALA A 248 -4.41 18.99 5.46
N ALA A 249 -3.41 19.80 5.12
CA ALA A 249 -2.77 20.70 6.09
C ALA A 249 -2.40 22.10 5.56
N GLY A 250 -2.51 22.36 4.27
CA GLY A 250 -2.11 23.65 3.66
C GLY A 250 -3.09 24.79 3.92
N ASN A 251 -2.56 25.98 4.22
CA ASN A 251 -3.30 27.24 4.31
C ASN A 251 -3.11 28.10 3.06
N GLY A 252 -4.14 28.88 2.72
CA GLY A 252 -4.02 30.14 1.97
C GLY A 252 -3.11 30.17 0.74
N THR A 253 -3.59 29.67 -0.40
CA THR A 253 -2.90 29.76 -1.70
C THR A 253 -3.81 30.17 -2.87
N GLY A 254 -4.91 30.86 -2.56
CA GLY A 254 -5.91 31.30 -3.55
C GLY A 254 -7.07 30.32 -3.77
N LEU A 255 -7.17 29.26 -2.98
CA LEU A 255 -8.30 28.32 -2.97
C LEU A 255 -9.18 28.54 -1.72
N PRO A 256 -10.51 28.41 -1.83
CA PRO A 256 -11.43 28.54 -0.70
C PRO A 256 -11.38 27.28 0.18
N LEU A 257 -10.33 27.13 0.99
CA LEU A 257 -10.20 26.05 1.96
C LEU A 257 -10.24 26.63 3.38
N ASP A 258 -10.93 25.95 4.30
CA ASP A 258 -11.01 26.36 5.70
C ASP A 258 -9.62 26.45 6.33
N THR A 259 -9.27 27.58 6.93
CA THR A 259 -7.91 27.79 7.45
C THR A 259 -7.60 26.82 8.60
N VAL A 260 -6.51 26.06 8.44
CA VAL A 260 -5.94 25.23 9.50
C VAL A 260 -5.24 26.17 10.51
N PRO A 261 -5.59 26.13 11.80
CA PRO A 261 -4.99 27.01 12.80
C PRO A 261 -3.46 26.88 12.89
N ASP A 262 -2.80 27.94 13.34
CA ASP A 262 -1.35 27.96 13.51
C ASP A 262 -0.88 26.89 14.51
N ASP A 263 -1.68 26.59 15.54
CA ASP A 263 -1.41 25.58 16.57
C ASP A 263 -1.75 24.13 16.14
N VAL A 264 -1.87 23.87 14.85
CA VAL A 264 -1.86 22.52 14.26
C VAL A 264 -0.51 22.27 13.60
N GLU A 265 0.22 21.29 14.13
CA GLU A 265 1.53 20.88 13.60
C GLU A 265 1.41 19.78 12.54
N ILE A 266 2.40 19.72 11.65
CA ILE A 266 2.46 18.76 10.55
C ILE A 266 3.67 17.83 10.73
N VAL A 267 3.45 16.53 10.63
CA VAL A 267 4.52 15.53 10.52
C VAL A 267 4.35 14.83 9.18
N ALA A 268 5.40 14.80 8.36
CA ALA A 268 5.31 14.33 6.99
C ALA A 268 6.33 13.23 6.68
N VAL A 269 5.98 12.30 5.81
CA VAL A 269 6.90 11.27 5.32
C VAL A 269 6.77 11.17 3.81
N GLN A 270 7.90 11.35 3.10
CA GLN A 270 8.00 11.10 1.68
C GLN A 270 8.52 9.69 1.43
N LEU A 271 7.71 8.83 0.81
CA LEU A 271 8.11 7.50 0.39
C LEU A 271 9.06 7.57 -0.83
N PRO A 272 9.90 6.53 -1.08
CA PRO A 272 10.67 6.43 -2.31
C PRO A 272 9.76 6.37 -3.55
N ASN A 273 10.21 6.92 -4.69
CA ASN A 273 9.42 6.96 -5.93
C ASN A 273 8.96 5.57 -6.39
N THR A 274 9.81 4.53 -6.31
CA THR A 274 9.39 3.17 -6.70
C THR A 274 8.25 2.67 -5.81
N ILE A 275 8.30 2.95 -4.51
CA ILE A 275 7.23 2.56 -3.56
C ILE A 275 5.93 3.29 -3.90
N ALA A 276 6.03 4.58 -4.19
CA ALA A 276 4.90 5.45 -4.49
C ALA A 276 4.20 5.10 -5.80
N TRP A 277 4.97 4.80 -6.83
CA TRP A 277 4.48 4.65 -8.19
C TRP A 277 4.22 3.21 -8.60
N ASP A 278 4.81 2.22 -7.93
CA ASP A 278 4.43 0.83 -8.13
C ASP A 278 2.95 0.67 -7.75
N THR A 279 2.20 -0.10 -8.53
CA THR A 279 0.77 -0.35 -8.33
C THR A 279 0.49 -1.83 -8.02
N SER A 280 1.51 -2.69 -8.13
CA SER A 280 1.45 -4.15 -7.99
C SER A 280 1.35 -4.68 -6.55
N GLY A 281 1.36 -3.79 -5.56
CA GLY A 281 0.96 -4.08 -4.17
C GLY A 281 1.96 -4.83 -3.29
N PHE A 282 2.95 -5.51 -3.85
CA PHE A 282 3.95 -6.24 -3.05
C PHE A 282 5.15 -5.35 -2.66
N GLY A 283 5.76 -5.66 -1.52
CA GLY A 283 7.14 -5.25 -1.19
C GLY A 283 7.31 -3.81 -0.68
N LYS A 284 6.25 -3.20 -0.16
CA LYS A 284 6.22 -1.79 0.29
C LYS A 284 5.89 -1.62 1.77
N GLU A 285 5.35 -2.66 2.37
CA GLU A 285 4.87 -2.76 3.74
C GLU A 285 5.90 -2.20 4.72
N MET A 286 7.19 -2.52 4.54
CA MET A 286 8.26 -2.03 5.41
C MET A 286 8.34 -0.50 5.42
N PHE A 287 8.38 0.15 4.25
CA PHE A 287 8.48 1.61 4.14
C PHE A 287 7.23 2.30 4.70
N MET A 288 6.06 1.72 4.43
CA MET A 288 4.76 2.23 4.85
C MET A 288 4.56 2.11 6.37
N LEU A 289 4.80 0.94 6.96
CA LEU A 289 4.74 0.77 8.42
C LEU A 289 5.81 1.60 9.12
N SER A 290 7.01 1.71 8.55
CA SER A 290 8.04 2.61 9.09
C SER A 290 7.55 4.06 9.14
N ALA A 291 6.87 4.52 8.09
CA ALA A 291 6.32 5.87 8.02
C ALA A 291 5.23 6.10 9.10
N LEU A 292 4.32 5.13 9.27
CA LEU A 292 3.29 5.19 10.31
C LEU A 292 3.88 5.20 11.72
N HIS A 293 4.79 4.28 12.02
CA HIS A 293 5.49 4.24 13.31
C HIS A 293 6.22 5.57 13.57
N TYR A 294 6.92 6.12 12.57
CA TYR A 294 7.59 7.40 12.67
C TYR A 294 6.63 8.56 12.98
N VAL A 295 5.50 8.66 12.27
CA VAL A 295 4.50 9.73 12.51
C VAL A 295 3.94 9.65 13.93
N PHE A 296 3.62 8.44 14.40
CA PHE A 296 3.11 8.21 15.75
C PHE A 296 4.17 8.53 16.81
N GLU A 297 5.40 8.09 16.59
CA GLU A 297 6.53 8.31 17.49
C GLU A 297 6.85 9.80 17.61
N ARG A 298 6.93 10.54 16.50
CA ARG A 298 7.12 12.00 16.49
C ARG A 298 5.97 12.75 17.15
N ALA A 299 4.73 12.31 16.96
CA ALA A 299 3.59 12.88 17.68
C ALA A 299 3.72 12.67 19.21
N GLY A 300 4.24 11.52 19.63
CA GLY A 300 4.57 11.23 21.03
C GLY A 300 5.67 12.15 21.57
N GLN A 301 6.75 12.35 20.81
CA GLN A 301 7.84 13.25 21.18
C GLN A 301 7.38 14.70 21.31
N ILE A 302 6.54 15.19 20.39
CA ILE A 302 5.94 16.54 20.46
C ILE A 302 5.14 16.68 21.76
N ALA A 303 4.28 15.70 22.11
CA ALA A 303 3.53 15.73 23.35
C ALA A 303 4.45 15.74 24.59
N GLN A 304 5.49 14.91 24.60
CA GLN A 304 6.46 14.82 25.70
C GLN A 304 7.28 16.10 25.87
N ALA A 305 7.63 16.80 24.79
CA ALA A 305 8.31 18.09 24.85
C ALA A 305 7.50 19.16 25.60
N HIS A 306 6.18 18.98 25.68
CA HIS A 306 5.25 19.80 26.47
C HIS A 306 4.88 19.19 27.83
N GLY A 307 5.55 18.12 28.26
CA GLY A 307 5.26 17.43 29.52
C GLY A 307 3.93 16.65 29.52
N LEU A 308 3.39 16.34 28.35
CA LEU A 308 2.16 15.58 28.18
C LEU A 308 2.45 14.09 27.94
N ALA A 309 1.45 13.24 28.14
CA ALA A 309 1.54 11.83 27.75
C ALA A 309 1.67 11.70 26.22
N PRO A 310 2.38 10.68 25.69
CA PRO A 310 2.63 10.52 24.25
C PRO A 310 1.36 10.48 23.36
N ASN A 311 0.23 10.09 23.92
CA ASN A 311 -1.05 9.99 23.23
C ASN A 311 -2.03 11.14 23.54
N ALA A 312 -1.60 12.16 24.28
CA ALA A 312 -2.48 13.23 24.76
C ALA A 312 -2.96 14.17 23.64
N LEU A 313 -2.16 14.35 22.60
CA LEU A 313 -2.47 15.23 21.48
C LEU A 313 -3.29 14.48 20.41
N PRO A 314 -4.34 15.08 19.82
CA PRO A 314 -4.98 14.54 18.63
C PRO A 314 -3.99 14.30 17.48
N LEU A 315 -4.02 13.12 16.88
CA LEU A 315 -3.22 12.74 15.71
C LEU A 315 -4.14 12.28 14.59
N ILE A 316 -4.09 12.97 13.45
CA ILE A 316 -4.86 12.67 12.26
C ILE A 316 -3.89 12.34 11.14
N VAL A 317 -3.82 11.09 10.71
CA VAL A 317 -2.90 10.64 9.66
C VAL A 317 -3.67 10.44 8.37
N ASN A 318 -3.34 11.20 7.34
CA ASN A 318 -3.74 10.87 5.97
C ASN A 318 -2.68 10.00 5.32
N PHE A 319 -3.09 8.82 4.87
CA PHE A 319 -2.22 7.88 4.17
C PHE A 319 -2.83 7.50 2.81
N SER A 320 -2.41 8.20 1.77
CA SER A 320 -3.02 8.14 0.43
C SER A 320 -2.39 7.07 -0.48
N TYR A 321 -2.16 5.88 0.06
CA TYR A 321 -1.62 4.74 -0.69
C TYR A 321 -2.41 3.46 -0.46
N GLY A 322 -2.16 2.48 -1.33
CA GLY A 322 -2.70 1.15 -1.21
C GLY A 322 -2.70 0.40 -2.51
N TRP A 323 -3.25 -0.79 -2.48
CA TRP A 323 -3.30 -1.71 -3.60
C TRP A 323 -4.63 -2.45 -3.66
N GLY A 324 -4.90 -3.11 -4.78
CA GLY A 324 -6.18 -3.78 -5.02
C GLY A 324 -6.27 -5.15 -4.35
N ALA A 325 -5.39 -6.08 -4.72
CA ALA A 325 -5.49 -7.47 -4.26
C ALA A 325 -4.85 -7.65 -2.89
N SER A 326 -5.60 -8.19 -1.95
CA SER A 326 -5.20 -8.48 -0.57
C SER A 326 -6.23 -9.44 0.02
N ARG A 327 -6.06 -9.85 1.28
CA ARG A 327 -7.01 -10.70 1.98
C ARG A 327 -8.36 -10.03 2.27
N HIS A 328 -8.42 -8.71 2.42
CA HIS A 328 -9.69 -7.97 2.60
C HIS A 328 -10.55 -8.43 3.80
N ASP A 329 -9.91 -8.78 4.91
CA ASP A 329 -10.57 -9.24 6.15
C ASP A 329 -9.98 -8.63 7.43
N GLY A 330 -9.06 -7.66 7.30
CA GLY A 330 -8.50 -6.91 8.43
C GLY A 330 -7.31 -7.60 9.11
N HIS A 331 -6.79 -8.70 8.55
CA HIS A 331 -5.65 -9.40 9.13
C HIS A 331 -4.44 -9.47 8.18
N SER A 332 -4.32 -8.58 7.18
CA SER A 332 -3.04 -8.43 6.46
C SER A 332 -1.96 -7.91 7.40
N ASP A 333 -0.69 -8.04 7.03
CA ASP A 333 0.42 -7.46 7.80
C ASP A 333 0.22 -5.96 8.02
N MET A 334 -0.20 -5.24 6.98
CA MET A 334 -0.53 -3.83 7.06
C MET A 334 -1.72 -3.55 7.97
N ASP A 335 -2.83 -4.30 7.83
CA ASP A 335 -4.02 -4.09 8.66
C ASP A 335 -3.70 -4.32 10.14
N VAL A 336 -2.96 -5.38 10.46
CA VAL A 336 -2.55 -5.68 11.84
C VAL A 336 -1.58 -4.65 12.39
N GLY A 337 -0.59 -4.23 11.61
CA GLY A 337 0.35 -3.19 12.02
C GLY A 337 -0.34 -1.85 12.29
N ILE A 338 -1.31 -1.46 11.47
CA ILE A 338 -2.11 -0.24 11.67
C ILE A 338 -3.00 -0.38 12.91
N GLU A 339 -3.67 -1.51 13.09
CA GLU A 339 -4.55 -1.74 14.24
C GLU A 339 -3.77 -1.73 15.56
N ASP A 340 -2.57 -2.33 15.59
CA ASP A 340 -1.67 -2.29 16.74
C ASP A 340 -1.28 -0.86 17.11
N LEU A 341 -0.92 -0.04 16.12
CA LEU A 341 -0.55 1.36 16.32
C LEU A 341 -1.71 2.18 16.89
N ILE A 342 -2.89 2.08 16.29
CA ILE A 342 -4.07 2.82 16.75
C ILE A 342 -4.49 2.36 18.14
N SER A 343 -4.49 1.05 18.41
CA SER A 343 -4.84 0.48 19.72
C SER A 343 -3.86 0.90 20.80
N ALA A 344 -2.54 0.84 20.53
CA ALA A 344 -1.50 1.22 21.47
C ALA A 344 -1.54 2.72 21.81
N ARG A 345 -1.88 3.58 20.85
CA ARG A 345 -2.01 5.02 21.08
C ARG A 345 -3.35 5.40 21.72
N GLY A 346 -4.43 4.77 21.27
CA GLY A 346 -5.81 5.01 21.69
C GLY A 346 -6.66 5.69 20.60
N HIS A 347 -7.86 5.15 20.36
CA HIS A 347 -8.77 5.58 19.29
C HIS A 347 -9.35 6.99 19.50
N ALA A 348 -9.50 7.43 20.76
CA ALA A 348 -10.11 8.74 21.07
C ALA A 348 -9.27 9.93 20.57
N THR A 349 -7.95 9.76 20.47
CA THR A 349 -7.02 10.82 20.05
C THR A 349 -6.33 10.50 18.73
N THR A 350 -6.73 9.45 18.02
CA THR A 350 -6.04 8.97 16.82
C THR A 350 -7.04 8.65 15.71
N GLN A 351 -6.80 9.19 14.52
CA GLN A 351 -7.57 8.91 13.32
C GLN A 351 -6.60 8.61 12.18
N VAL A 352 -6.69 7.43 11.56
CA VAL A 352 -5.92 7.08 10.36
C VAL A 352 -6.90 6.96 9.20
N LEU A 353 -6.76 7.85 8.23
CA LEU A 353 -7.63 7.93 7.06
C LEU A 353 -6.94 7.31 5.85
N LEU A 354 -7.65 6.38 5.21
CA LEU A 354 -7.21 5.77 3.96
C LEU A 354 -8.29 5.91 2.87
N PRO A 355 -7.89 6.15 1.62
CA PRO A 355 -8.80 6.18 0.50
C PRO A 355 -9.34 4.77 0.19
N MET A 356 -10.60 4.70 -0.23
CA MET A 356 -11.23 3.44 -0.66
C MET A 356 -10.60 2.84 -1.92
N GLY A 357 -9.93 3.65 -2.76
CA GLY A 357 -9.40 3.21 -4.05
C GLY A 357 -10.25 3.66 -5.24
N ASN A 358 -9.72 3.46 -6.44
CA ASN A 358 -10.26 4.03 -7.69
C ASN A 358 -10.58 2.96 -8.75
N THR A 359 -10.95 1.74 -8.35
CA THR A 359 -11.03 0.57 -9.24
C THR A 359 -12.44 0.01 -9.43
N PHE A 360 -13.49 0.73 -9.00
CA PHE A 360 -14.87 0.22 -9.02
C PHE A 360 -15.31 -0.28 -10.41
N GLU A 361 -14.97 0.45 -11.46
CA GLU A 361 -15.36 0.12 -12.85
C GLU A 361 -14.30 -0.68 -13.61
N ASN A 362 -13.17 -1.01 -12.98
CA ASN A 362 -12.00 -1.57 -13.66
C ASN A 362 -12.08 -3.09 -13.90
N LYS A 363 -13.15 -3.76 -13.44
CA LYS A 363 -13.34 -5.22 -13.58
C LYS A 363 -12.20 -6.03 -12.95
N MET A 364 -11.70 -5.55 -11.81
CA MET A 364 -10.55 -6.15 -11.12
C MET A 364 -10.95 -6.97 -9.88
N HIS A 365 -12.23 -7.17 -9.65
CA HIS A 365 -12.73 -7.98 -8.55
C HIS A 365 -13.85 -8.91 -9.01
N GLY A 366 -13.85 -10.13 -8.49
CA GLY A 366 -14.98 -11.03 -8.61
C GLY A 366 -15.28 -11.80 -7.33
N ARG A 367 -16.51 -12.27 -7.21
CA ARG A 367 -16.99 -13.11 -6.10
C ARG A 367 -17.66 -14.35 -6.64
N ILE A 368 -17.29 -15.49 -6.11
CA ILE A 368 -17.80 -16.81 -6.48
C ILE A 368 -18.52 -17.36 -5.26
N GLU A 369 -19.84 -17.46 -5.36
CA GLU A 369 -20.72 -17.96 -4.33
C GLU A 369 -20.91 -19.48 -4.48
N PRO A 370 -21.41 -20.20 -3.46
CA PRO A 370 -21.56 -21.65 -3.54
C PRO A 370 -22.44 -22.10 -4.72
N ASP A 371 -23.47 -21.32 -5.05
CA ASP A 371 -24.41 -21.62 -6.14
C ASP A 371 -23.80 -21.41 -7.54
N ASP A 372 -22.70 -20.66 -7.64
CA ASP A 372 -21.95 -20.51 -8.89
C ASP A 372 -21.18 -21.79 -9.27
N VAL A 373 -20.86 -22.64 -8.28
CA VAL A 373 -20.07 -23.87 -8.48
C VAL A 373 -20.98 -25.01 -8.94
N THR A 374 -21.24 -25.07 -10.24
CA THR A 374 -22.08 -26.10 -10.86
C THR A 374 -21.27 -27.35 -11.20
N ASP A 375 -21.79 -28.53 -10.86
CA ASP A 375 -21.13 -29.83 -11.11
C ASP A 375 -19.66 -29.88 -10.59
N GLY A 376 -19.38 -29.16 -9.49
CA GLY A 376 -18.05 -29.06 -8.91
C GLY A 376 -17.08 -28.19 -9.70
N ARG A 377 -17.57 -27.29 -10.56
CA ARG A 377 -16.71 -26.42 -11.37
C ARG A 377 -17.22 -24.98 -11.45
N PHE A 378 -16.29 -24.04 -11.46
CA PHE A 378 -16.52 -22.65 -11.86
C PHE A 378 -15.39 -22.18 -12.78
N SER A 379 -15.72 -21.40 -13.80
CA SER A 379 -14.77 -21.04 -14.85
C SER A 379 -14.91 -19.57 -15.25
N PHE A 380 -13.80 -18.83 -15.30
CA PHE A 380 -13.78 -17.45 -15.79
C PHE A 380 -12.57 -17.18 -16.68
N ASP A 381 -12.62 -16.09 -17.44
CA ASP A 381 -11.52 -15.63 -18.29
C ASP A 381 -10.83 -14.41 -17.64
N TRP A 382 -9.50 -14.41 -17.67
CA TRP A 382 -8.64 -13.29 -17.28
C TRP A 382 -7.94 -12.75 -18.53
N ALA A 383 -8.23 -11.50 -18.88
CA ALA A 383 -7.72 -10.88 -20.09
C ALA A 383 -6.38 -10.16 -19.81
N LEU A 384 -5.32 -10.63 -20.47
CA LEU A 384 -4.02 -9.97 -20.52
C LEU A 384 -3.91 -9.18 -21.83
N PRO A 385 -3.80 -7.83 -21.78
CA PRO A 385 -3.74 -7.01 -22.98
C PRO A 385 -2.41 -7.17 -23.75
N PRO A 386 -2.38 -6.90 -25.06
CA PRO A 386 -1.12 -6.86 -25.82
C PRO A 386 -0.28 -5.68 -25.38
N GLY A 387 1.04 -5.82 -25.43
CA GLY A 387 1.97 -4.72 -25.20
C GLY A 387 2.18 -4.39 -23.73
N ASP A 388 1.82 -5.31 -22.83
CA ASP A 388 2.10 -5.19 -21.40
C ASP A 388 3.55 -5.55 -21.12
N ARG A 389 4.27 -4.69 -20.39
CA ARG A 389 5.72 -4.83 -20.11
C ARG A 389 6.02 -5.20 -18.65
N THR A 390 4.98 -5.33 -17.84
CA THR A 390 5.05 -5.71 -16.44
C THR A 390 4.44 -7.10 -16.22
N SER A 391 4.72 -7.69 -15.06
CA SER A 391 4.07 -8.96 -14.70
C SER A 391 2.64 -8.70 -14.28
N SER A 392 1.73 -9.57 -14.70
CA SER A 392 0.32 -9.53 -14.34
C SER A 392 0.03 -10.51 -13.20
N TYR A 393 -0.79 -10.11 -12.22
CA TYR A 393 -1.11 -10.94 -11.05
C TYR A 393 -2.61 -11.06 -10.78
N LEU A 394 -3.02 -12.25 -10.36
CA LEU A 394 -4.39 -12.60 -9.97
C LEU A 394 -4.34 -13.36 -8.64
N GLU A 395 -5.15 -12.93 -7.67
CA GLU A 395 -5.33 -13.62 -6.39
C GLU A 395 -6.73 -14.22 -6.28
N ILE A 396 -6.82 -15.42 -5.73
CA ILE A 396 -8.05 -16.17 -5.47
C ILE A 396 -8.04 -16.58 -4.01
N TRP A 397 -8.87 -15.95 -3.19
CA TRP A 397 -8.93 -16.13 -1.75
C TRP A 397 -10.13 -16.98 -1.36
N PHE A 398 -9.86 -18.10 -0.71
CA PHE A 398 -10.89 -18.91 -0.07
C PHE A 398 -11.37 -18.24 1.23
N PRO A 399 -12.55 -18.60 1.76
CA PRO A 399 -13.01 -18.09 3.05
C PRO A 399 -11.99 -18.33 4.17
N GLU A 400 -11.93 -17.43 5.15
CA GLU A 400 -11.05 -17.62 6.30
C GLU A 400 -11.45 -18.87 7.10
N GLY A 401 -10.45 -19.67 7.51
CA GLY A 401 -10.66 -20.93 8.22
C GLY A 401 -11.19 -22.10 7.36
N PHE A 402 -11.47 -21.88 6.07
CA PHE A 402 -11.84 -22.96 5.15
C PHE A 402 -10.62 -23.82 4.79
N ASP A 403 -10.80 -25.14 4.76
CA ASP A 403 -9.80 -26.10 4.28
C ASP A 403 -10.12 -26.47 2.82
N PRO A 404 -9.35 -25.96 1.84
CA PRO A 404 -9.59 -26.21 0.43
C PRO A 404 -8.92 -27.50 -0.07
N ASP A 405 -8.48 -28.43 0.79
CA ASP A 405 -7.99 -29.73 0.30
C ASP A 405 -9.06 -30.42 -0.59
N GLY A 406 -8.62 -30.93 -1.73
CA GLY A 406 -9.49 -31.43 -2.78
C GLY A 406 -10.05 -30.38 -3.76
N TRP A 407 -9.70 -29.10 -3.60
CA TRP A 407 -9.87 -28.07 -4.64
C TRP A 407 -8.61 -27.92 -5.50
N GLU A 408 -8.80 -27.59 -6.77
CA GLU A 408 -7.73 -27.31 -7.72
C GLU A 408 -8.00 -26.02 -8.51
N VAL A 409 -6.92 -25.30 -8.83
CA VAL A 409 -6.92 -24.17 -9.77
C VAL A 409 -6.20 -24.59 -11.04
N HIS A 410 -6.89 -24.54 -12.16
CA HIS A 410 -6.34 -24.84 -13.48
C HIS A 410 -6.16 -23.55 -14.26
N LEU A 411 -5.01 -23.40 -14.93
CA LEU A 411 -4.73 -22.26 -15.80
C LEU A 411 -4.53 -22.74 -17.24
N THR A 412 -5.19 -22.09 -18.20
CA THR A 412 -5.02 -22.39 -19.63
C THR A 412 -4.69 -21.11 -20.41
N PRO A 413 -3.55 -21.06 -21.13
CA PRO A 413 -3.19 -19.90 -21.94
C PRO A 413 -4.04 -19.81 -23.22
N PRO A 414 -4.16 -18.61 -23.82
CA PRO A 414 -4.81 -18.44 -25.11
C PRO A 414 -3.94 -19.02 -26.24
N LEU A 415 -4.58 -19.69 -27.20
CA LEU A 415 -4.02 -20.10 -28.51
C LEU A 415 -2.81 -21.06 -28.50
N THR A 416 -2.22 -21.35 -27.34
CA THR A 416 -1.11 -22.27 -27.14
C THR A 416 -1.41 -23.21 -25.97
N LEU A 417 -0.59 -24.23 -25.78
CA LEU A 417 -0.64 -25.08 -24.59
C LEU A 417 0.65 -24.94 -23.81
N PHE A 418 0.55 -25.13 -22.50
CA PHE A 418 1.72 -25.39 -21.68
C PHE A 418 2.36 -26.74 -22.05
N ASP A 419 3.63 -26.89 -21.72
CA ASP A 419 4.37 -28.15 -21.93
C ASP A 419 3.79 -29.29 -21.06
N ALA A 420 3.12 -28.95 -19.96
CA ALA A 420 2.35 -29.85 -19.10
C ALA A 420 1.11 -29.13 -18.52
N PRO A 421 0.04 -29.84 -18.14
CA PRO A 421 -1.12 -29.22 -17.49
C PRO A 421 -0.74 -28.37 -16.27
N ALA A 422 -1.20 -27.12 -16.22
CA ALA A 422 -0.98 -26.21 -15.09
C ALA A 422 -2.10 -26.37 -14.07
N ILE A 423 -1.90 -27.29 -13.12
CA ILE A 423 -2.88 -27.65 -12.09
C ILE A 423 -2.26 -27.39 -10.71
N LEU A 424 -2.83 -26.47 -9.96
CA LEU A 424 -2.45 -26.17 -8.58
C LEU A 424 -3.45 -26.83 -7.63
N GLU A 425 -2.97 -27.79 -6.83
CA GLU A 425 -3.73 -28.34 -5.71
C GLU A 425 -3.75 -27.32 -4.56
N MET A 426 -4.92 -27.03 -4.00
CA MET A 426 -5.08 -26.09 -2.88
C MET A 426 -4.73 -26.73 -1.53
N ARG A 427 -3.47 -27.13 -1.38
CA ARG A 427 -2.92 -27.72 -0.16
C ARG A 427 -1.42 -27.51 -0.07
N ALA A 428 -0.90 -27.61 1.15
CA ALA A 428 0.53 -27.53 1.40
C ALA A 428 1.30 -28.63 0.64
N ASP A 429 2.52 -28.31 0.20
CA ASP A 429 3.54 -29.28 -0.14
C ASP A 429 4.36 -29.56 1.14
N PRO A 430 4.30 -30.77 1.72
CA PRO A 430 5.02 -31.11 2.96
C PRO A 430 6.54 -30.96 2.88
N SER A 431 7.11 -30.84 1.67
CA SER A 431 8.53 -30.57 1.48
C SER A 431 8.89 -29.09 1.68
N GLN A 432 7.93 -28.17 1.62
CA GLN A 432 8.12 -26.75 1.91
C GLN A 432 7.98 -26.52 3.42
N LYS A 433 9.09 -26.21 4.09
CA LYS A 433 9.17 -25.97 5.54
C LYS A 433 9.46 -24.50 5.86
N GLY A 434 9.20 -24.11 7.11
CA GLY A 434 9.25 -22.71 7.55
C GLY A 434 8.05 -21.91 7.01
N GLY A 435 7.84 -20.70 7.53
CA GLY A 435 6.79 -19.75 7.07
C GLY A 435 5.39 -20.35 6.95
N ASP A 436 4.56 -19.76 6.07
CA ASP A 436 3.21 -20.25 5.82
C ASP A 436 3.22 -21.57 5.01
N PRO A 437 2.29 -22.51 5.28
CA PRO A 437 2.08 -23.68 4.44
C PRO A 437 1.84 -23.28 2.98
N ARG A 438 2.58 -23.89 2.04
CA ARG A 438 2.57 -23.43 0.64
C ARG A 438 2.88 -24.51 -0.40
N ARG A 439 2.60 -24.20 -1.67
CA ARG A 439 2.88 -25.04 -2.85
C ARG A 439 3.09 -24.16 -4.09
N PHE A 440 3.90 -24.64 -5.03
CA PHE A 440 4.17 -23.96 -6.30
C PHE A 440 4.02 -24.89 -7.51
N VAL A 441 3.59 -24.32 -8.63
CA VAL A 441 3.59 -24.92 -9.96
C VAL A 441 4.09 -23.86 -10.93
N ASP A 442 5.09 -24.18 -11.76
CA ASP A 442 5.73 -23.22 -12.65
C ASP A 442 5.50 -23.60 -14.13
N PRO A 443 4.36 -23.24 -14.73
CA PRO A 443 4.07 -23.59 -16.12
C PRO A 443 5.12 -23.07 -17.10
N THR A 444 5.44 -23.91 -18.09
CA THR A 444 6.37 -23.60 -19.17
C THR A 444 5.72 -23.69 -20.53
N ILE A 445 6.22 -22.89 -21.48
CA ILE A 445 5.91 -22.99 -22.91
C ILE A 445 7.24 -23.09 -23.65
N GLY A 446 7.45 -24.18 -24.38
CA GLY A 446 8.71 -24.41 -25.10
C GLY A 446 9.93 -24.51 -24.17
N GLY A 447 9.72 -24.98 -22.95
CA GLY A 447 10.76 -25.13 -21.91
C GLY A 447 11.10 -23.85 -21.14
N ALA A 448 10.44 -22.71 -21.42
CA ALA A 448 10.64 -21.45 -20.71
C ALA A 448 9.50 -21.20 -19.70
N HIS A 449 9.84 -20.79 -18.47
CA HIS A 449 8.85 -20.39 -17.46
C HIS A 449 8.11 -19.13 -17.91
N VAL A 450 6.77 -19.20 -17.91
CA VAL A 450 5.88 -18.11 -18.32
C VAL A 450 4.91 -17.69 -17.22
N ALA A 451 4.69 -18.54 -16.22
CA ALA A 451 3.80 -18.25 -15.10
C ALA A 451 4.27 -18.96 -13.82
N GLN A 452 3.71 -18.55 -12.70
CA GLN A 452 3.72 -19.25 -11.42
C GLN A 452 2.27 -19.35 -10.94
N LEU A 453 1.84 -20.55 -10.59
CA LEU A 453 0.69 -20.77 -9.73
C LEU A 453 1.22 -21.13 -8.35
N SER A 454 0.61 -20.56 -7.32
CA SER A 454 1.02 -20.78 -5.93
C SER A 454 -0.19 -20.87 -5.02
N ALA A 455 -0.15 -21.79 -4.06
CA ALA A 455 -1.08 -21.84 -2.95
C ALA A 455 -0.33 -21.51 -1.67
N ASP A 456 -0.86 -20.63 -0.83
CA ASP A 456 -0.33 -20.34 0.50
C ASP A 456 -1.46 -20.15 1.51
N GLN A 457 -1.29 -20.69 2.72
CA GLN A 457 -2.17 -20.41 3.84
C GLN A 457 -1.68 -19.14 4.54
N ASN A 458 -1.97 -18.00 3.93
CA ASN A 458 -1.52 -16.70 4.38
C ASN A 458 -1.85 -16.49 5.86
N ARG A 459 -0.78 -16.17 6.60
CA ARG A 459 -0.77 -16.00 8.05
C ARG A 459 -1.41 -17.14 8.84
N GLY A 460 -1.44 -18.35 8.27
CA GLY A 460 -1.96 -19.56 8.90
C GLY A 460 -3.49 -19.63 9.04
N SER A 461 -4.25 -18.66 8.54
CA SER A 461 -5.72 -18.65 8.70
C SER A 461 -6.50 -18.69 7.40
N ARG A 462 -5.91 -18.27 6.27
CA ARG A 462 -6.67 -18.11 5.02
C ARG A 462 -5.87 -18.55 3.80
N TRP A 463 -6.46 -19.44 3.01
CA TRP A 463 -5.84 -19.92 1.78
C TRP A 463 -6.00 -18.95 0.62
N ARG A 464 -4.88 -18.65 -0.05
CA ARG A 464 -4.80 -17.92 -1.31
C ARG A 464 -4.25 -18.84 -2.39
N ALA A 465 -4.83 -18.76 -3.59
CA ALA A 465 -4.16 -19.11 -4.83
C ALA A 465 -3.69 -17.82 -5.51
N MET A 466 -2.41 -17.68 -5.82
CA MET A 466 -1.86 -16.56 -6.59
C MET A 466 -1.34 -17.07 -7.94
N VAL A 467 -1.75 -16.40 -9.01
CA VAL A 467 -1.24 -16.59 -10.37
C VAL A 467 -0.43 -15.36 -10.76
N ALA A 468 0.84 -15.56 -11.11
CA ALA A 468 1.70 -14.53 -11.68
C ALA A 468 2.09 -14.93 -13.11
N VAL A 469 2.02 -13.99 -14.05
CA VAL A 469 2.35 -14.23 -15.47
C VAL A 469 3.37 -13.18 -15.92
N ILE A 470 4.37 -13.62 -16.68
CA ILE A 470 5.36 -12.71 -17.27
C ILE A 470 4.69 -11.75 -18.26
N PRO A 471 5.34 -10.65 -18.67
CA PRO A 471 4.70 -9.67 -19.56
C PRO A 471 4.32 -10.23 -20.93
N THR A 472 3.35 -9.58 -21.59
CA THR A 472 2.90 -9.95 -22.94
C THR A 472 3.71 -9.31 -24.07
N ASP A 473 4.58 -8.35 -23.75
CA ASP A 473 5.51 -7.70 -24.68
C ASP A 473 6.96 -8.17 -24.47
N TYR A 474 7.78 -8.02 -25.51
CA TYR A 474 9.21 -8.26 -25.42
C TYR A 474 9.88 -7.14 -24.65
N CYS A 475 10.54 -7.50 -23.55
CA CYS A 475 11.34 -6.59 -22.75
C CYS A 475 12.82 -6.69 -23.11
N LYS A 476 13.57 -5.62 -22.84
CA LYS A 476 15.00 -5.55 -23.17
C LYS A 476 15.75 -6.71 -22.50
N ASN A 477 16.55 -7.44 -23.29
CA ASN A 477 17.34 -8.60 -22.87
C ASN A 477 16.54 -9.85 -22.43
N GLU A 478 15.21 -9.85 -22.60
CA GLU A 478 14.37 -11.02 -22.33
C GLU A 478 13.80 -11.58 -23.63
N ALA A 479 13.96 -12.88 -23.82
CA ALA A 479 13.40 -13.59 -24.99
C ALA A 479 12.01 -14.20 -24.69
N ARG A 480 11.60 -14.19 -23.42
CA ARG A 480 10.33 -14.76 -22.95
C ARG A 480 9.23 -13.70 -22.99
N HIS A 481 8.04 -14.12 -23.36
CA HIS A 481 6.81 -13.33 -23.27
C HIS A 481 5.63 -14.28 -23.08
N ALA A 482 4.58 -13.82 -22.42
CA ALA A 482 3.34 -14.55 -22.26
C ALA A 482 2.42 -14.32 -23.48
N PRO A 483 1.65 -15.34 -23.89
CA PRO A 483 0.56 -15.16 -24.85
C PRO A 483 -0.42 -14.06 -24.42
N THR A 484 -0.71 -13.13 -25.32
CA THR A 484 -1.80 -12.15 -25.15
C THR A 484 -3.16 -12.82 -25.32
N GLY A 485 -4.15 -12.40 -24.55
CA GLY A 485 -5.55 -12.77 -24.76
C GLY A 485 -6.23 -13.21 -23.48
N HIS A 486 -7.27 -14.03 -23.64
CA HIS A 486 -8.06 -14.55 -22.53
C HIS A 486 -7.42 -15.84 -22.00
N TRP A 487 -6.91 -15.77 -20.79
CA TRP A 487 -6.44 -16.92 -20.03
C TRP A 487 -7.62 -17.49 -19.27
N ARG A 488 -7.92 -18.77 -19.47
CA ARG A 488 -9.01 -19.44 -18.76
C ARG A 488 -8.49 -19.90 -17.40
N VAL A 489 -9.24 -19.55 -16.35
CA VAL A 489 -9.05 -20.05 -14.99
C VAL A 489 -10.24 -20.93 -14.64
N ASP A 490 -9.98 -22.17 -14.24
CA ASP A 490 -11.00 -23.10 -13.78
C ASP A 490 -10.75 -23.49 -12.32
N LEU A 491 -11.77 -23.34 -11.49
CA LEU A 491 -11.82 -23.88 -10.13
C LEU A 491 -12.55 -25.22 -10.17
N HIS A 492 -11.87 -26.25 -9.71
CA HIS A 492 -12.40 -27.61 -9.66
C HIS A 492 -12.53 -28.04 -8.21
N GLN A 493 -13.76 -28.25 -7.74
CA GLN A 493 -14.07 -28.93 -6.50
C GLN A 493 -14.12 -30.44 -6.78
N ASN A 494 -13.01 -31.14 -6.57
CA ASN A 494 -12.94 -32.58 -6.77
C ASN A 494 -13.52 -33.32 -5.54
N ALA A 495 -12.66 -33.91 -4.70
CA ALA A 495 -13.08 -34.57 -3.45
C ALA A 495 -13.19 -33.59 -2.26
N GLY A 496 -13.07 -32.27 -2.51
CA GLY A 496 -13.05 -31.24 -1.48
C GLY A 496 -14.43 -30.90 -0.91
N ALA A 497 -14.43 -30.34 0.30
CA ALA A 497 -15.65 -29.84 0.93
C ALA A 497 -16.30 -28.72 0.07
N PRO A 498 -17.64 -28.67 -0.02
CA PRO A 498 -18.32 -27.56 -0.68
C PRO A 498 -18.13 -26.26 0.10
N LEU A 499 -18.24 -25.13 -0.60
CA LEU A 499 -18.22 -23.83 0.05
C LEU A 499 -19.39 -23.72 1.05
N PRO A 500 -19.17 -23.22 2.27
CA PRO A 500 -20.24 -22.99 3.24
C PRO A 500 -21.28 -21.98 2.73
N ALA A 501 -22.53 -22.15 3.13
CA ALA A 501 -23.58 -21.19 2.79
C ALA A 501 -23.27 -19.80 3.36
N GLY A 502 -23.40 -18.76 2.53
CA GLY A 502 -23.12 -17.36 2.89
C GLY A 502 -21.63 -16.96 2.81
N GLU A 503 -20.72 -17.92 2.58
CA GLU A 503 -19.32 -17.65 2.29
C GLU A 503 -19.06 -17.56 0.79
N ALA A 504 -17.92 -17.00 0.39
CA ALA A 504 -17.56 -16.90 -1.02
C ALA A 504 -16.05 -16.94 -1.24
N ILE A 505 -15.63 -17.48 -2.39
CA ILE A 505 -14.28 -17.28 -2.91
C ILE A 505 -14.23 -15.89 -3.54
N ARG A 506 -13.17 -15.15 -3.25
CA ARG A 506 -12.98 -13.79 -3.77
C ARG A 506 -11.77 -13.73 -4.69
N VAL A 507 -11.94 -13.08 -5.83
CA VAL A 507 -10.92 -12.95 -6.87
C VAL A 507 -10.53 -11.50 -7.00
N TRP A 508 -9.25 -11.19 -7.04
CA TRP A 508 -8.75 -9.85 -7.34
C TRP A 508 -7.65 -9.89 -8.38
N VAL A 509 -7.74 -9.00 -9.35
CA VAL A 509 -6.64 -8.68 -10.25
C VAL A 509 -5.85 -7.57 -9.58
N GLN A 510 -4.53 -7.74 -9.52
CA GLN A 510 -3.66 -6.73 -8.97
C GLN A 510 -3.57 -5.52 -9.91
N ARG A 511 -3.38 -4.33 -9.33
CA ARG A 511 -3.23 -3.12 -10.13
C ARG A 511 -1.89 -3.12 -10.85
N ASP A 512 -1.90 -2.72 -12.11
CA ASP A 512 -0.76 -2.75 -13.03
C ASP A 512 -0.84 -1.58 -14.04
N ASP A 513 -1.55 -0.52 -13.66
CA ASP A 513 -1.52 0.73 -14.40
C ASP A 513 -0.18 1.45 -14.18
N ASP A 514 0.34 2.05 -15.25
CA ASP A 514 1.61 2.77 -15.26
C ASP A 514 1.36 4.27 -15.00
N PRO A 515 1.79 4.83 -13.85
CA PRO A 515 1.91 6.27 -13.72
C PRO A 515 2.85 6.79 -14.82
N VAL A 516 2.49 7.89 -15.48
CA VAL A 516 3.23 8.46 -16.62
C VAL A 516 4.72 8.65 -16.29
N GLU A 517 5.04 8.91 -15.03
CA GLU A 517 6.36 9.15 -14.46
C GLU A 517 7.23 7.90 -14.31
N LEU A 518 6.63 6.72 -14.10
CA LEU A 518 7.36 5.48 -13.90
C LEU A 518 7.75 4.85 -15.24
N GLY A 519 6.91 4.98 -16.26
CA GLY A 519 7.20 4.57 -17.63
C GLY A 519 7.51 3.08 -17.77
N SER A 520 6.92 2.24 -16.90
CA SER A 520 7.06 0.79 -16.95
C SER A 520 6.50 0.21 -18.25
N GLY A 521 5.51 0.88 -18.84
CA GLY A 521 4.72 0.34 -19.95
C GLY A 521 3.73 -0.74 -19.50
N GLY A 522 3.39 -0.79 -18.22
CA GLY A 522 2.37 -1.69 -17.67
C GLY A 522 0.99 -1.43 -18.27
N ARG A 523 0.22 -2.50 -18.45
CA ARG A 523 -1.14 -2.45 -18.97
C ARG A 523 -2.07 -3.30 -18.14
N GLN A 524 -2.94 -2.63 -17.39
CA GLN A 524 -3.93 -3.26 -16.53
C GLN A 524 -4.68 -4.42 -17.22
N SER A 525 -4.50 -5.63 -16.68
CA SER A 525 -5.33 -6.80 -16.99
C SER A 525 -6.67 -6.75 -16.25
N TRP A 526 -7.67 -7.50 -16.71
CA TRP A 526 -9.03 -7.46 -16.13
C TRP A 526 -9.75 -8.80 -16.20
N LEU A 527 -10.75 -8.97 -15.34
CA LEU A 527 -11.66 -10.12 -15.37
C LEU A 527 -12.70 -9.93 -16.48
N VAL A 528 -12.95 -10.99 -17.22
CA VAL A 528 -13.97 -11.02 -18.27
C VAL A 528 -15.24 -11.62 -17.68
N ALA A 529 -16.30 -10.81 -17.63
CA ALA A 529 -17.63 -11.30 -17.29
C ALA A 529 -18.15 -12.23 -18.40
N ASP A 530 -18.96 -13.22 -18.03
CA ASP A 530 -19.61 -14.09 -19.00
C ASP A 530 -20.56 -13.24 -19.90
N PRO A 531 -20.36 -13.22 -21.24
CA PRO A 531 -21.27 -12.52 -22.14
C PRO A 531 -22.71 -13.07 -22.11
N GLU A 532 -22.94 -14.28 -21.58
CA GLU A 532 -24.28 -14.88 -21.44
C GLU A 532 -25.02 -14.46 -20.16
N GLN A 533 -24.38 -13.75 -19.23
CA GLN A 533 -25.08 -13.08 -18.11
C GLN A 533 -25.46 -11.65 -18.55
N PRO A 534 -26.70 -11.38 -18.99
CA PRO A 534 -27.10 -10.03 -19.38
C PRO A 534 -27.08 -9.10 -18.17
N ALA A 535 -26.54 -7.89 -18.35
CA ALA A 535 -26.48 -6.83 -17.34
C ALA A 535 -27.86 -6.26 -16.91
N THR A 536 -28.95 -6.98 -17.16
CA THR A 536 -30.33 -6.50 -17.09
C THR A 536 -31.15 -7.05 -15.92
N SER A 537 -30.61 -7.90 -15.04
CA SER A 537 -31.40 -8.44 -13.91
C SER A 537 -31.31 -7.61 -12.61
N GLY A 538 -30.36 -6.68 -12.50
CA GLY A 538 -30.06 -6.03 -11.22
C GLY A 538 -29.29 -6.93 -10.25
N GLU A 539 -29.01 -8.19 -10.61
CA GLU A 539 -28.21 -9.10 -9.80
C GLU A 539 -26.70 -8.78 -9.92
N LEU A 540 -25.96 -8.99 -8.84
CA LEU A 540 -24.52 -8.84 -8.74
C LEU A 540 -23.83 -10.07 -9.33
N GLY A 541 -23.55 -10.06 -10.63
CA GLY A 541 -22.76 -11.12 -11.29
C GLY A 541 -21.33 -11.25 -10.76
N PHE A 542 -20.60 -12.29 -11.22
CA PHE A 542 -19.24 -12.62 -10.77
C PHE A 542 -18.31 -11.41 -10.75
N VAL A 543 -18.17 -10.69 -11.87
CA VAL A 543 -17.30 -9.50 -11.97
C VAL A 543 -18.05 -8.26 -11.53
N ARG A 544 -17.56 -7.60 -10.48
CA ARG A 544 -18.27 -6.46 -9.86
C ARG A 544 -17.34 -5.54 -9.07
N GLY A 545 -17.72 -4.27 -8.96
CA GLY A 545 -16.97 -3.26 -8.19
C GLY A 545 -17.20 -3.31 -6.67
N TYR A 546 -18.27 -3.96 -6.20
CA TYR A 546 -18.51 -4.15 -4.76
C TYR A 546 -17.53 -5.15 -4.18
N GLY A 547 -16.66 -4.68 -3.28
CA GLY A 547 -15.51 -5.44 -2.76
C GLY A 547 -14.16 -5.04 -3.37
N SER A 548 -14.12 -4.05 -4.27
CA SER A 548 -12.89 -3.58 -4.93
C SER A 548 -12.10 -2.53 -4.13
N TYR A 549 -12.33 -2.45 -2.82
CA TYR A 549 -11.73 -1.43 -1.97
C TYR A 549 -10.22 -1.64 -1.77
N ASN A 550 -9.56 -0.70 -1.10
CA ASN A 550 -8.12 -0.71 -0.88
C ASN A 550 -7.72 -1.85 0.08
N GLY A 551 -6.80 -2.71 -0.37
CA GLY A 551 -6.33 -3.92 0.30
C GLY A 551 -5.64 -3.73 1.65
N ILE A 552 -5.28 -2.49 2.01
CA ILE A 552 -4.70 -2.15 3.32
C ILE A 552 -5.64 -1.29 4.18
N SER A 553 -6.91 -1.22 3.80
CA SER A 553 -7.92 -0.42 4.49
C SER A 553 -8.95 -1.27 5.24
N SER A 554 -8.68 -2.57 5.44
CA SER A 554 -9.63 -3.50 6.06
C SER A 554 -9.59 -3.47 7.58
N ALA A 555 -8.52 -2.94 8.20
CA ALA A 555 -8.43 -2.87 9.65
C ALA A 555 -9.63 -2.11 10.24
N PRO A 556 -10.27 -2.63 11.32
CA PRO A 556 -11.50 -2.05 11.87
C PRO A 556 -11.38 -0.57 12.21
N SER A 557 -10.24 -0.14 12.76
CA SER A 557 -10.02 1.22 13.25
C SER A 557 -9.64 2.25 12.18
N ILE A 558 -9.50 1.82 10.92
CA ILE A 558 -9.23 2.74 9.81
C ILE A 558 -10.50 3.50 9.42
N THR A 559 -10.37 4.81 9.27
CA THR A 559 -11.41 5.68 8.70
C THR A 559 -11.30 5.63 7.18
N ARG A 560 -12.09 4.75 6.57
CA ARG A 560 -12.16 4.56 5.11
C ARG A 560 -12.92 5.70 4.43
N VAL A 561 -12.35 6.28 3.37
CA VAL A 561 -12.89 7.46 2.69
C VAL A 561 -13.23 7.18 1.22
N ALA A 562 -14.52 7.26 0.89
CA ALA A 562 -15.05 7.17 -0.47
C ALA A 562 -15.19 8.54 -1.15
N GLY A 563 -15.29 8.53 -2.48
CA GLY A 563 -15.47 9.72 -3.31
C GLY A 563 -16.91 9.90 -3.80
N ARG A 564 -17.37 11.15 -3.88
CA ARG A 564 -18.64 11.56 -4.50
C ARG A 564 -18.50 12.80 -5.37
N GLN A 565 -19.49 13.03 -6.21
CA GLN A 565 -19.59 14.22 -7.05
C GLN A 565 -20.22 15.39 -6.30
N ARG A 566 -19.73 16.62 -6.54
CA ARG A 566 -20.32 17.84 -5.96
C ARG A 566 -21.71 18.13 -6.51
N LEU A 567 -21.88 18.04 -7.84
CA LEU A 567 -23.07 18.51 -8.53
C LEU A 567 -24.29 17.64 -8.29
N THR A 568 -24.12 16.32 -8.23
CA THR A 568 -25.24 15.39 -8.06
C THR A 568 -25.33 14.81 -6.65
N GLY A 569 -24.22 14.76 -5.91
CA GLY A 569 -24.13 14.04 -4.64
C GLY A 569 -23.93 12.53 -4.81
N ASP A 570 -23.95 12.02 -6.04
CA ASP A 570 -23.78 10.60 -6.34
C ASP A 570 -22.35 10.13 -6.07
N PRO A 571 -22.14 8.83 -5.82
CA PRO A 571 -20.81 8.23 -5.78
C PRO A 571 -19.99 8.57 -7.03
N ALA A 572 -18.72 8.91 -6.84
CA ALA A 572 -17.77 9.04 -7.93
C ALA A 572 -17.63 7.69 -8.64
N LYS A 573 -17.68 7.68 -9.98
CA LYS A 573 -17.76 6.45 -10.78
C LYS A 573 -16.63 5.47 -10.47
N TYR A 574 -15.40 5.98 -10.37
CA TYR A 574 -14.21 5.21 -10.05
C TYR A 574 -14.10 4.79 -8.58
N SER A 575 -14.76 5.50 -7.64
CA SER A 575 -14.57 5.27 -6.21
C SER A 575 -14.96 3.85 -5.85
N SER A 576 -13.97 3.06 -5.42
CA SER A 576 -14.15 1.69 -4.97
C SER A 576 -15.16 1.60 -3.84
N ALA A 577 -15.71 0.40 -3.67
CA ALA A 577 -16.82 0.14 -2.77
C ALA A 577 -16.51 -0.98 -1.77
N GLY A 578 -17.14 -0.92 -0.61
CA GLY A 578 -17.21 -2.05 0.31
C GLY A 578 -17.91 -3.26 -0.34
N SER A 579 -17.78 -4.42 0.30
CA SER A 579 -18.39 -5.65 -0.22
C SER A 579 -19.89 -5.71 0.07
N VAL A 580 -20.64 -6.30 -0.86
CA VAL A 580 -22.09 -6.49 -0.78
C VAL A 580 -22.40 -7.94 -1.12
N VAL A 581 -23.31 -8.54 -0.37
CA VAL A 581 -23.90 -9.86 -0.62
C VAL A 581 -25.31 -9.65 -1.15
N GLU A 582 -25.68 -10.42 -2.16
CA GLU A 582 -27.05 -10.47 -2.66
C GLU A 582 -27.66 -11.84 -2.31
N ASN A 583 -28.87 -11.82 -1.78
CA ASN A 583 -29.65 -13.01 -1.47
C ASN A 583 -31.07 -12.83 -2.01
N ALA A 584 -31.40 -13.48 -3.13
CA ALA A 584 -32.72 -13.43 -3.75
C ALA A 584 -33.27 -11.99 -3.93
N GLY A 585 -32.44 -11.08 -4.46
CA GLY A 585 -32.79 -9.68 -4.69
C GLY A 585 -32.76 -8.78 -3.44
N THR A 586 -32.31 -9.30 -2.29
CA THR A 586 -32.02 -8.50 -1.09
C THR A 586 -30.52 -8.31 -0.90
N TYR A 587 -30.09 -7.10 -0.56
CA TYR A 587 -28.67 -6.74 -0.44
C TYR A 587 -28.29 -6.47 1.01
N SER A 588 -27.14 -6.99 1.43
CA SER A 588 -26.51 -6.71 2.73
C SER A 588 -25.02 -6.47 2.55
N THR A 589 -24.39 -5.71 3.44
CA THR A 589 -22.94 -5.49 3.42
C THR A 589 -22.19 -6.53 4.25
N ASP A 590 -21.00 -6.92 3.80
CA ASP A 590 -20.04 -7.74 4.55
C ASP A 590 -18.64 -7.10 4.53
N GLY A 591 -17.79 -7.46 5.49
CA GLY A 591 -16.43 -6.91 5.60
C GLY A 591 -16.39 -5.40 5.83
N ALA A 592 -15.26 -4.78 5.44
CA ALA A 592 -15.02 -3.36 5.66
C ALA A 592 -15.86 -2.47 4.72
N GLN A 593 -16.45 -1.41 5.28
CA GLN A 593 -17.28 -0.45 4.55
C GLN A 593 -16.71 0.97 4.72
N PRO A 594 -16.91 1.89 3.76
CA PRO A 594 -16.51 3.28 3.93
C PRO A 594 -17.17 3.89 5.16
N VAL A 595 -16.44 4.74 5.88
CA VAL A 595 -16.98 5.52 7.01
C VAL A 595 -17.46 6.87 6.50
N LEU A 596 -16.63 7.48 5.65
CA LEU A 596 -16.85 8.82 5.13
C LEU A 596 -17.00 8.80 3.60
N SER A 597 -17.83 9.68 3.07
CA SER A 597 -17.78 10.11 1.67
C SER A 597 -17.40 11.58 1.59
N VAL A 598 -16.59 11.93 0.60
CA VAL A 598 -16.05 13.28 0.38
C VAL A 598 -16.18 13.65 -1.09
N ILE A 599 -16.31 14.95 -1.37
CA ILE A 599 -16.27 15.42 -2.75
C ILE A 599 -14.88 15.22 -3.34
N THR A 600 -14.81 14.47 -4.44
CA THR A 600 -13.57 14.17 -5.17
C THR A 600 -13.58 14.67 -6.60
N GLU A 601 -14.76 15.04 -7.11
CA GLU A 601 -14.95 15.71 -8.39
C GLU A 601 -16.14 16.67 -8.33
N ASP A 602 -16.13 17.69 -9.18
CA ASP A 602 -17.31 18.56 -9.29
C ASP A 602 -18.44 17.83 -10.04
N GLY A 603 -18.10 17.05 -11.08
CA GLY A 603 -18.99 16.09 -11.72
C GLY A 603 -18.30 15.37 -12.88
N ASP A 604 -19.09 14.64 -13.68
CA ASP A 604 -18.58 13.84 -14.81
C ASP A 604 -17.69 14.62 -15.80
N ILE A 605 -17.98 15.91 -16.02
CA ILE A 605 -17.24 16.76 -16.98
C ILE A 605 -16.05 17.44 -16.32
N LEU A 606 -16.22 17.97 -15.10
CA LEU A 606 -15.18 18.68 -14.37
C LEU A 606 -14.68 17.82 -13.22
N GLN A 607 -13.74 16.94 -13.56
CA GLN A 607 -13.18 15.98 -12.62
C GLN A 607 -12.16 16.63 -11.65
N GLY A 608 -11.95 15.95 -10.53
CA GLY A 608 -10.97 16.30 -9.52
C GLY A 608 -11.40 17.46 -8.61
N ILE A 609 -10.59 17.74 -7.59
CA ILE A 609 -10.71 18.94 -6.75
C ILE A 609 -9.41 19.74 -6.76
N ALA A 610 -9.50 21.05 -6.49
CA ALA A 610 -8.34 21.93 -6.51
C ALA A 610 -7.51 21.83 -5.22
N SER A 611 -6.19 21.83 -5.38
CA SER A 611 -5.22 21.99 -4.29
C SER A 611 -3.97 22.71 -4.82
N ILE A 612 -2.99 22.88 -3.94
CA ILE A 612 -1.72 23.53 -4.24
C ILE A 612 -0.82 22.62 -5.08
N GLY A 613 0.07 23.25 -5.83
CA GLY A 613 1.21 22.58 -6.44
C GLY A 613 2.47 22.69 -5.57
N VAL A 614 3.63 22.45 -6.18
CA VAL A 614 4.92 22.42 -5.46
C VAL A 614 5.46 23.81 -5.13
N LEU A 615 5.13 24.82 -5.93
CA LEU A 615 5.65 26.17 -5.79
C LEU A 615 4.56 27.13 -5.30
N GLY A 616 4.97 28.15 -4.53
CA GLY A 616 4.06 29.21 -4.11
C GLY A 616 3.32 29.83 -5.30
N GLY A 617 1.99 29.76 -5.29
CA GLY A 617 1.13 30.27 -6.36
C GLY A 617 0.80 29.27 -7.47
N SER A 618 1.33 28.04 -7.46
CA SER A 618 0.86 26.97 -8.34
C SER A 618 -0.32 26.22 -7.73
N TYR A 619 -1.27 25.83 -8.58
CA TYR A 619 -2.47 25.07 -8.20
C TYR A 619 -2.84 24.09 -9.30
N GLY A 620 -3.48 22.99 -8.91
CA GLY A 620 -3.85 21.89 -9.78
C GLY A 620 -5.14 21.20 -9.35
N ARG A 621 -5.76 20.49 -10.28
CA ARG A 621 -6.89 19.61 -9.99
C ARG A 621 -6.43 18.16 -10.08
N LEU A 622 -6.83 17.35 -9.12
CA LEU A 622 -6.54 15.91 -9.09
C LEU A 622 -7.82 15.16 -8.75
N SER A 623 -8.07 14.10 -9.52
CA SER A 623 -9.17 13.14 -9.31
C SER A 623 -8.66 11.94 -8.53
N GLY A 624 -9.47 11.41 -7.63
CA GLY A 624 -9.14 10.21 -6.87
C GLY A 624 -9.58 10.29 -5.42
N THR A 625 -9.85 9.11 -4.85
CA THR A 625 -10.18 8.97 -3.42
C THR A 625 -9.05 9.44 -2.50
N SER A 626 -7.79 9.44 -2.96
CA SER A 626 -6.64 10.04 -2.25
C SER A 626 -6.87 11.51 -1.89
N ALA A 627 -7.36 12.32 -2.84
CA ALA A 627 -7.69 13.73 -2.59
C ALA A 627 -8.87 13.86 -1.61
N GLY A 628 -9.86 12.97 -1.72
CA GLY A 628 -10.99 12.88 -0.78
C GLY A 628 -10.53 12.58 0.66
N SER A 629 -9.65 11.59 0.82
CA SER A 629 -9.06 11.22 2.12
C SER A 629 -8.33 12.40 2.76
N ALA A 630 -7.55 13.14 1.99
CA ALA A 630 -6.84 14.32 2.47
C ALA A 630 -7.79 15.44 2.91
N ALA A 631 -8.84 15.70 2.12
CA ALA A 631 -9.86 16.68 2.48
C ALA A 631 -10.66 16.28 3.73
N ALA A 632 -10.97 14.99 3.91
CA ALA A 632 -11.55 14.48 5.15
C ALA A 632 -10.60 14.66 6.35
N ALA A 633 -9.32 14.38 6.17
CA ALA A 633 -8.32 14.53 7.24
C ALA A 633 -8.26 15.98 7.73
N ARG A 634 -8.37 16.96 6.81
CA ARG A 634 -8.48 18.38 7.17
C ARG A 634 -9.70 18.65 8.04
N ALA A 635 -10.88 18.21 7.61
CA ALA A 635 -12.13 18.43 8.34
C ALA A 635 -12.10 17.80 9.74
N VAL A 636 -11.59 16.57 9.84
CA VAL A 636 -11.38 15.86 11.11
C VAL A 636 -10.39 16.61 12.00
N ALA A 637 -9.27 17.07 11.44
CA ALA A 637 -8.27 17.82 12.20
C ALA A 637 -8.82 19.14 12.75
N LEU A 638 -9.64 19.87 11.99
CA LEU A 638 -10.30 21.10 12.43
C LEU A 638 -11.26 20.86 13.59
N ASN A 639 -12.05 19.78 13.52
CA ASN A 639 -12.97 19.39 14.59
C ASN A 639 -12.19 19.03 15.87
N MET A 640 -11.19 18.14 15.76
CA MET A 640 -10.41 17.70 16.91
C MET A 640 -9.57 18.83 17.53
N ALA A 641 -8.98 19.71 16.71
CA ALA A 641 -8.29 20.90 17.19
C ALA A 641 -9.23 21.87 17.93
N SER A 642 -10.53 21.84 17.62
CA SER A 642 -11.56 22.61 18.32
C SER A 642 -12.13 21.89 19.56
N GLY A 643 -11.58 20.72 19.92
CA GLY A 643 -12.07 19.90 21.04
C GLY A 643 -13.41 19.21 20.77
N GLN A 644 -13.79 19.07 19.50
CA GLN A 644 -15.04 18.43 19.08
C GLN A 644 -14.81 16.96 18.66
N ASP A 645 -15.91 16.21 18.53
CA ASP A 645 -15.90 14.88 17.93
C ASP A 645 -15.30 14.92 16.51
N PRO A 646 -14.49 13.92 16.09
CA PRO A 646 -13.88 13.87 14.76
C PRO A 646 -14.84 14.16 13.60
N TYR A 647 -16.10 13.73 13.72
CA TYR A 647 -17.11 13.83 12.67
C TYR A 647 -18.19 14.88 12.98
N HIS A 648 -17.89 15.82 13.88
CA HIS A 648 -18.78 16.94 14.17
C HIS A 648 -19.19 17.68 12.90
N GLY A 649 -20.49 17.94 12.74
CA GLY A 649 -21.05 18.65 11.59
C GLY A 649 -21.17 17.83 10.30
N PHE A 650 -20.77 16.55 10.30
CA PHE A 650 -20.88 15.70 9.11
C PHE A 650 -22.32 15.18 8.97
N ALA A 651 -22.87 15.23 7.77
CA ALA A 651 -24.26 14.82 7.52
C ALA A 651 -24.39 13.30 7.43
N ASP A 652 -25.57 12.77 7.75
CA ASP A 652 -25.88 11.35 7.54
C ASP A 652 -25.98 11.05 6.02
N ALA A 653 -25.20 10.08 5.55
CA ALA A 653 -25.21 9.66 4.16
C ALA A 653 -26.52 8.99 3.76
N GLU A 654 -27.19 8.28 4.68
CA GLU A 654 -28.46 7.59 4.41
C GLU A 654 -29.59 8.60 4.12
N ALA A 655 -29.54 9.77 4.75
CA ALA A 655 -30.51 10.84 4.51
C ALA A 655 -30.47 11.40 3.07
N HIS A 656 -29.42 11.09 2.30
CA HIS A 656 -29.22 11.53 0.92
C HIS A 656 -29.39 10.41 -0.11
N ARG A 657 -29.77 9.20 0.32
CA ARG A 657 -29.93 8.05 -0.56
C ARG A 657 -31.14 8.22 -1.50
N PRO A 658 -30.98 7.99 -2.82
CA PRO A 658 -32.11 7.88 -3.74
C PRO A 658 -33.10 6.80 -3.31
N ALA A 659 -34.40 7.07 -3.42
CA ALA A 659 -35.44 6.17 -2.91
C ALA A 659 -35.44 4.79 -3.59
N ASP A 660 -35.00 4.73 -4.84
CA ASP A 660 -34.89 3.54 -5.68
C ASP A 660 -33.58 2.77 -5.49
N GLN A 661 -32.62 3.31 -4.76
CA GLN A 661 -31.33 2.66 -4.53
C GLN A 661 -31.33 1.83 -3.23
N PRO A 662 -31.04 0.52 -3.27
CA PRO A 662 -30.94 -0.30 -2.06
C PRO A 662 -29.93 0.24 -1.05
N GLN A 663 -30.29 0.20 0.24
CA GLN A 663 -29.48 0.74 1.33
C GLN A 663 -28.05 0.17 1.35
N ALA A 664 -27.89 -1.15 1.23
CA ALA A 664 -26.57 -1.77 1.26
C ALA A 664 -25.67 -1.33 0.08
N LEU A 665 -26.23 -1.18 -1.13
CA LEU A 665 -25.49 -0.72 -2.30
C LEU A 665 -25.05 0.75 -2.15
N TRP A 666 -25.93 1.59 -1.60
CA TRP A 666 -25.59 2.99 -1.29
C TRP A 666 -24.53 3.08 -0.19
N HIS A 667 -24.74 2.39 0.92
CA HIS A 667 -23.81 2.39 2.05
C HIS A 667 -22.42 1.90 1.64
N ALA A 668 -22.32 0.86 0.83
CA ALA A 668 -21.04 0.37 0.31
C ALA A 668 -20.28 1.38 -0.56
N ARG A 669 -20.97 2.37 -1.14
CA ARG A 669 -20.38 3.44 -1.96
C ARG A 669 -20.15 4.74 -1.20
N MET A 670 -21.00 5.06 -0.23
CA MET A 670 -21.06 6.39 0.40
C MET A 670 -20.67 6.39 1.88
N GLY A 671 -20.71 5.23 2.52
CA GLY A 671 -20.42 5.08 3.94
C GLY A 671 -21.53 5.61 4.83
N GLU A 672 -21.15 6.05 6.03
CA GLU A 672 -22.09 6.51 7.05
C GLU A 672 -22.30 8.03 7.02
N LYS A 673 -21.24 8.78 6.69
CA LYS A 673 -21.25 10.24 6.83
C LYS A 673 -20.72 10.96 5.60
N LEU A 674 -21.34 12.07 5.27
CA LEU A 674 -20.89 13.00 4.23
C LEU A 674 -20.06 14.10 4.88
N VAL A 675 -18.79 14.18 4.49
CA VAL A 675 -17.92 15.28 4.89
C VAL A 675 -18.45 16.58 4.27
N PRO A 676 -18.59 17.66 5.06
CA PRO A 676 -18.99 18.97 4.57
C PRO A 676 -18.08 19.44 3.44
N THR A 677 -18.64 20.22 2.53
CA THR A 677 -17.83 20.88 1.51
C THR A 677 -16.94 21.91 2.19
N THR A 678 -15.63 21.69 2.20
CA THR A 678 -14.68 22.75 2.58
C THR A 678 -14.83 23.91 1.59
N GLY A 679 -15.15 25.10 2.10
CA GLY A 679 -15.30 26.36 1.37
C GLY A 679 -16.35 26.40 0.24
N GLY A 680 -17.56 26.86 0.61
CA GLY A 680 -18.51 27.52 -0.29
C GLY A 680 -18.53 29.02 -0.06
#